data_AF-A0AAN7PID2-F1
#
_entry.id   AF-A0AAN7PID2-F1
#
_cell.length_a   1.000
_cell.length_b   1.000
_cell.length_c   1.000
_cell.angle_alpha   90.00
_cell.angle_beta   90.00
_cell.angle_gamma   90.00
#
_symmetry.space_group_name_H-M   'P 1'
#
loop_
_entity.id
_entity.type
_entity.pdbx_description
1 polymer ?
#
loop_
_entity_poly.entity_id
_entity_poly.type
_entity_poly.pdbx_seq_one_letter_code
_entity_poly.pdbx_strand_id
1 'polypeptide(L)'
;METIFGLVNWFLYLQATIQASHLRQNPDYQNFYHSHHRYNYSNLIELSERELNDTIIFAERITDKLKRLETTLSWSDIHVKLGTPSHGQLIESHPEEKALQQSRSALISIKAATHLTHSYCFKHNMNIKDCIEHISLNNLYLTPLSSSCPRKVCTQEEVDSKYRSLDGSCNNVINSLYGMSFTGYRRLISPEYFDGIQEIRRSVDTKYILPSPRLISTTFNKQRDRKGDITLAFMQWTQFIEHDISSTAISKSVYDKKSIECCRQDGTSLSPRYVHPSCANIPIPINDAFYSKHSITCMPYVRSIGALELDCKLRPLNQLNQATHFLDGSQIYGSHESKSNRLREFHSGLLHYSTKNSKKFLPRSSDSTVNCQYDNEGSPCYVAGDSRVNMQPLLTVMHTLWMREHNRIAKELKILNPKWSDEKLFQESRRLVIALLQQITYNEYLPALLGENYLEDIYDLNTYSESIDPRISNSFATAAFKFANSLIDDQIGLYDKGQKLQKTLNLADYFNKPYVIEEPGNFDKLIRCLSLQKAQLPDMNFVKAVSNKLFQNGNYGLDSFSLNMQRGRDHGIPSYVQFRKYFGFSEINSFSKLEDVMPKTKIDQLKAVYRNVNDIDLIVGGLAETPENQSLLGPTLSRIILEQMKRLKLGDRFFFDNEKNPYKFTEEQLHEIKKATLARVFCDNGDEIEHIQPQVFKPISQNNLLVSCWSRDIPYIDLNLWRPPFYCDISVMDDPGRMMGHAGGGLMPPQPYGMNPQGDAPTGGENEPRKQDIGEILQQIMNITDQSLDEAQARKHTLNCHRMKPALFSVLCEIKEKTVLSLRNTQEEEPPDPQLMRLDNMLIAEGVAGPEKGGGVGAATSASAASQGGQPDNAIEHSDYRAKLGQIRQIYHQELEKYEQACNEFTTHVMNLLREQSRTRPITPKEIERMVQIIHKKFSSIQMQLKQSTCEAVMILRSRFLDARRKRRNFSKQASEILNEYFYSHLSNPYPSEEAKEELARKCSITVSQVSNWFGNKRIRYKKNIGKAQEEANLYAAKKAAGASPYSGTPTPMMSPAPPQDSMGYSMASAYDQSSAYDASSCGYDPGMHQELSP
;
A
#
# COMPACT_ATOMS: atom_id res chain seq x y z
N MET A 1 52.12 25.25 20.88
CA MET A 1 51.22 24.64 19.88
C MET A 1 49.76 24.99 20.14
N GLU A 2 49.29 25.02 21.39
CA GLU A 2 47.87 25.29 21.73
C GLU A 2 47.32 26.60 21.11
N THR A 3 48.11 27.67 21.03
CA THR A 3 47.72 28.93 20.35
C THR A 3 47.45 28.74 18.85
N ILE A 4 48.17 27.81 18.20
CA ILE A 4 47.96 27.46 16.79
C ILE A 4 46.72 26.56 16.65
N PHE A 5 46.51 25.60 17.56
CA PHE A 5 45.25 24.84 17.62
C PHE A 5 44.04 25.72 17.91
N GLY A 6 44.18 26.74 18.76
CA GLY A 6 43.17 27.76 19.01
C GLY A 6 42.87 28.59 17.77
N LEU A 7 43.90 29.04 17.03
CA LEU A 7 43.73 29.75 15.76
C LEU A 7 43.14 28.86 14.66
N VAL A 8 43.53 27.58 14.56
CA VAL A 8 42.98 26.63 13.59
C VAL A 8 41.53 26.28 13.93
N ASN A 9 41.19 26.02 15.18
CA ASN A 9 39.80 25.81 15.60
C ASN A 9 38.98 27.10 15.44
N TRP A 10 39.55 28.28 15.67
CA TRP A 10 38.87 29.54 15.39
C TRP A 10 38.66 29.76 13.88
N PHE A 11 39.63 29.44 13.03
CA PHE A 11 39.48 29.47 11.57
C PHE A 11 38.47 28.45 11.06
N LEU A 12 38.46 27.22 11.59
CA LEU A 12 37.47 26.19 11.25
C LEU A 12 36.07 26.56 11.74
N TYR A 13 35.96 27.15 12.93
CA TYR A 13 34.68 27.68 13.44
C TYR A 13 34.22 28.89 12.64
N LEU A 14 35.13 29.78 12.23
CA LEU A 14 34.83 30.91 11.34
C LEU A 14 34.43 30.42 9.95
N GLN A 15 35.10 29.40 9.41
CA GLN A 15 34.81 28.79 8.10
C GLN A 15 33.48 28.03 8.10
N ALA A 16 33.17 27.29 9.17
CA ALA A 16 31.86 26.69 9.40
C ALA A 16 30.77 27.76 9.60
N THR A 17 31.08 28.86 10.29
CA THR A 17 30.18 30.02 10.43
C THR A 17 29.99 30.77 9.12
N ILE A 18 31.01 30.83 8.25
CA ILE A 18 30.94 31.39 6.89
C ILE A 18 30.18 30.45 5.95
N GLN A 19 30.33 29.13 6.04
CA GLN A 19 29.48 28.19 5.31
C GLN A 19 28.03 28.24 5.79
N ALA A 20 27.80 28.36 7.11
CA ALA A 20 26.47 28.59 7.66
C ALA A 20 25.91 29.97 7.29
N SER A 21 26.76 31.00 7.11
CA SER A 21 26.33 32.31 6.61
C SER A 21 26.06 32.28 5.12
N HIS A 22 26.83 31.56 4.30
CA HIS A 22 26.55 31.32 2.89
C HIS A 22 25.28 30.48 2.70
N LEU A 23 24.98 29.52 3.58
CA LEU A 23 23.66 28.87 3.60
C LEU A 23 22.54 29.86 3.96
N ARG A 24 22.78 30.81 4.88
CA ARG A 24 21.81 31.90 5.20
C ARG A 24 21.79 33.05 4.19
N GLN A 25 22.76 33.16 3.28
CA GLN A 25 22.87 34.16 2.21
C GLN A 25 22.54 33.59 0.84
N ASN A 26 22.47 32.26 0.71
CA ASN A 26 22.02 31.58 -0.51
C ASN A 26 20.65 32.15 -0.88
N PRO A 27 20.50 32.78 -2.06
CA PRO A 27 19.25 33.40 -2.46
C PRO A 27 18.10 32.39 -2.48
N ASP A 28 18.33 31.09 -2.65
CA ASP A 28 17.25 30.08 -2.58
C ASP A 28 16.89 29.66 -1.15
N TYR A 29 17.82 29.70 -0.20
CA TYR A 29 17.47 29.53 1.22
C TYR A 29 16.79 30.80 1.77
N GLN A 30 17.24 31.99 1.36
CA GLN A 30 16.55 33.24 1.65
C GLN A 30 15.21 33.35 0.92
N ASN A 31 15.07 32.85 -0.31
CA ASN A 31 13.77 32.79 -0.99
C ASN A 31 12.87 31.78 -0.28
N PHE A 32 13.36 30.64 0.18
CA PHE A 32 12.58 29.72 1.01
C PHE A 32 12.12 30.38 2.32
N TYR A 33 13.00 31.09 3.03
CA TYR A 33 12.64 31.78 4.29
C TYR A 33 11.76 33.03 4.09
N HIS A 34 11.99 33.81 3.03
CA HIS A 34 11.24 35.04 2.75
C HIS A 34 9.97 34.81 1.92
N SER A 35 9.84 33.74 1.13
CA SER A 35 8.54 33.39 0.53
C SER A 35 7.54 33.00 1.61
N HIS A 36 7.99 32.32 2.67
CA HIS A 36 7.19 31.97 3.85
C HIS A 36 6.93 33.16 4.80
N HIS A 37 7.55 34.33 4.60
CA HIS A 37 7.40 35.49 5.49
C HIS A 37 7.19 36.85 4.78
N ARG A 38 6.71 36.85 3.53
CA ARG A 38 6.33 38.09 2.79
C ARG A 38 4.83 38.26 2.56
N TYR A 39 3.99 37.66 3.41
CA TYR A 39 2.55 37.91 3.41
C TYR A 39 2.05 38.41 4.76
N ASN A 40 1.09 39.35 4.70
CA ASN A 40 0.51 39.98 5.86
C ASN A 40 -0.60 39.09 6.44
N TYR A 41 -0.22 38.19 7.35
CA TYR A 41 -1.11 37.18 7.97
C TYR A 41 -2.33 37.76 8.71
N SER A 42 -2.39 39.07 8.95
CA SER A 42 -3.48 39.77 9.65
C SER A 42 -4.88 39.63 9.03
N ASN A 43 -5.00 39.16 7.79
CA ASN A 43 -6.27 39.02 7.06
C ASN A 43 -6.73 37.56 6.83
N LEU A 44 -6.02 36.55 7.34
CA LEU A 44 -6.43 35.14 7.21
C LEU A 44 -7.28 34.72 8.42
N ILE A 45 -8.54 34.35 8.17
CA ILE A 45 -9.44 33.85 9.22
C ILE A 45 -9.04 32.41 9.55
N GLU A 46 -8.47 32.19 10.73
CA GLU A 46 -8.15 30.86 11.24
C GLU A 46 -9.43 30.01 11.37
N LEU A 47 -9.42 28.80 10.80
CA LEU A 47 -10.56 27.88 10.89
C LEU A 47 -10.73 27.42 12.34
N SER A 48 -11.93 27.56 12.89
CA SER A 48 -12.17 27.08 14.24
C SER A 48 -12.08 25.55 14.31
N GLU A 49 -11.68 25.01 15.45
CA GLU A 49 -11.64 23.56 15.72
C GLU A 49 -12.99 22.89 15.38
N ARG A 50 -14.10 23.62 15.60
CA ARG A 50 -15.45 23.19 15.22
C ARG A 50 -15.64 23.06 13.71
N GLU A 51 -15.23 24.05 12.92
CA GLU A 51 -15.35 24.02 11.46
C GLU A 51 -14.44 22.95 10.84
N LEU A 52 -13.25 22.73 11.42
CA LEU A 52 -12.37 21.64 11.04
C LEU A 52 -13.01 20.27 11.35
N ASN A 53 -13.63 20.12 12.52
CA ASN A 53 -14.33 18.89 12.90
C ASN A 53 -15.59 18.62 12.08
N ASP A 54 -16.43 19.63 11.82
CA ASP A 54 -17.58 19.52 10.93
C ASP A 54 -17.13 19.19 9.48
N THR A 55 -15.96 19.68 9.05
CA THR A 55 -15.32 19.33 7.77
C THR A 55 -14.86 17.87 7.71
N ILE A 56 -14.21 17.35 8.75
CA ILE A 56 -13.83 15.92 8.82
C ILE A 56 -15.08 15.04 8.78
N ILE A 57 -16.11 15.36 9.58
CA ILE A 57 -17.39 14.63 9.61
C ILE A 57 -18.09 14.68 8.24
N PHE A 58 -18.00 15.80 7.51
CA PHE A 58 -18.46 15.88 6.11
C PHE A 58 -17.66 14.93 5.20
N ALA A 59 -16.34 14.93 5.29
CA ALA A 59 -15.46 14.08 4.48
C ALA A 59 -15.68 12.57 4.73
N GLU A 60 -15.94 12.17 5.99
CA GLU A 60 -16.38 10.81 6.33
C GLU A 60 -17.70 10.47 5.63
N ARG A 61 -18.72 11.34 5.74
CA ARG A 61 -20.03 11.16 5.07
C ARG A 61 -19.96 11.17 3.54
N ILE A 62 -18.91 11.74 2.94
CA ILE A 62 -18.61 11.60 1.50
C ILE A 62 -17.98 10.25 1.21
N THR A 63 -17.04 9.80 2.05
CA THR A 63 -16.38 8.49 1.93
C THR A 63 -17.38 7.33 2.08
N ASP A 64 -18.29 7.40 3.05
CA ASP A 64 -19.32 6.38 3.29
C ASP A 64 -20.36 6.25 2.15
N LYS A 65 -20.43 7.22 1.22
CA LYS A 65 -21.24 7.07 -0.02
C LYS A 65 -20.61 6.08 -1.00
N LEU A 66 -19.30 5.85 -0.94
CA LEU A 66 -18.60 4.88 -1.79
C LEU A 66 -19.14 3.46 -1.55
N LYS A 67 -19.55 3.12 -0.32
CA LYS A 67 -20.13 1.81 0.01
C LYS A 67 -21.22 1.37 -0.96
N ARG A 68 -22.11 2.28 -1.38
CA ARG A 68 -23.18 1.95 -2.36
C ARG A 68 -22.62 1.68 -3.76
N LEU A 69 -21.62 2.44 -4.19
CA LEU A 69 -20.95 2.21 -5.48
C LEU A 69 -20.19 0.89 -5.45
N GLU A 70 -19.33 0.68 -4.45
CA GLU A 70 -18.53 -0.53 -4.27
C GLU A 70 -19.40 -1.79 -4.17
N THR A 71 -20.49 -1.77 -3.39
CA THR A 71 -21.47 -2.88 -3.41
C THR A 71 -22.06 -3.09 -4.81
N THR A 72 -22.34 -2.04 -5.58
CA THR A 72 -22.86 -2.18 -6.96
C THR A 72 -21.80 -2.75 -7.92
N LEU A 73 -20.53 -2.39 -7.75
CA LEU A 73 -19.41 -2.94 -8.52
C LEU A 73 -19.18 -4.42 -8.16
N SER A 74 -19.32 -4.78 -6.88
CA SER A 74 -18.99 -6.11 -6.39
C SER A 74 -20.01 -7.20 -6.74
N TRP A 75 -21.18 -6.79 -7.27
CA TRP A 75 -22.16 -7.65 -7.97
C TRP A 75 -22.02 -7.62 -9.51
N SER A 76 -20.88 -7.18 -10.06
CA SER A 76 -20.65 -7.10 -11.51
C SER A 76 -19.39 -7.85 -11.96
N ASP A 77 -19.34 -8.20 -13.25
CA ASP A 77 -18.20 -8.90 -13.89
C ASP A 77 -16.94 -8.03 -14.07
N ILE A 78 -16.87 -6.89 -13.37
CA ILE A 78 -15.81 -5.88 -13.44
C ILE A 78 -14.92 -6.04 -12.21
N HIS A 79 -14.09 -7.07 -12.28
CA HIS A 79 -13.12 -7.45 -11.27
C HIS A 79 -11.80 -7.85 -11.97
N VAL A 80 -10.67 -7.73 -11.28
CA VAL A 80 -9.38 -8.19 -11.81
C VAL A 80 -9.41 -9.72 -11.90
N LYS A 81 -9.30 -10.26 -13.12
CA LYS A 81 -9.27 -11.72 -13.34
C LYS A 81 -7.86 -12.26 -13.20
N LEU A 82 -7.71 -13.42 -12.55
CA LEU A 82 -6.42 -14.09 -12.40
C LEU A 82 -5.73 -14.28 -13.74
N GLY A 83 -4.39 -14.18 -13.74
CA GLY A 83 -3.58 -14.33 -14.95
C GLY A 83 -3.58 -13.15 -15.93
N THR A 84 -4.49 -12.18 -15.83
CA THR A 84 -4.54 -11.02 -16.76
C THR A 84 -3.41 -10.01 -16.53
N PRO A 85 -3.14 -9.07 -17.46
CA PRO A 85 -2.17 -8.00 -17.23
C PRO A 85 -2.54 -7.09 -16.04
N SER A 86 -3.83 -6.86 -15.78
CA SER A 86 -4.33 -6.21 -14.55
C SER A 86 -3.93 -6.98 -13.28
N HIS A 87 -3.87 -8.32 -13.35
CA HIS A 87 -3.43 -9.16 -12.23
C HIS A 87 -1.94 -8.99 -11.95
N GLY A 88 -1.10 -8.95 -12.98
CA GLY A 88 0.33 -8.69 -12.81
C GLY A 88 0.63 -7.32 -12.17
N GLN A 89 -0.12 -6.29 -12.58
CA GLN A 89 -0.06 -4.95 -11.99
C GLN A 89 -0.54 -4.93 -10.51
N LEU A 90 -1.53 -5.74 -10.16
CA LEU A 90 -2.01 -5.92 -8.78
C LEU A 90 -0.99 -6.65 -7.89
N ILE A 91 -0.21 -7.60 -8.43
CA ILE A 91 0.92 -8.23 -7.74
C ILE A 91 2.05 -7.20 -7.53
N GLU A 92 2.41 -6.45 -8.59
CA GLU A 92 3.50 -5.46 -8.56
C GLU A 92 3.28 -4.37 -7.49
N SER A 93 2.04 -3.90 -7.34
CA SER A 93 1.68 -2.81 -6.42
C SER A 93 0.78 -3.26 -5.25
N HIS A 94 0.92 -4.51 -4.78
CA HIS A 94 -0.03 -5.10 -3.82
C HIS A 94 -0.08 -4.33 -2.49
N PRO A 95 -1.27 -3.87 -2.02
CA PRO A 95 -1.42 -3.22 -0.72
C PRO A 95 -1.52 -4.27 0.40
N GLU A 96 -0.54 -4.26 1.31
CA GLU A 96 -0.57 -5.01 2.56
C GLU A 96 -1.66 -4.49 3.51
N GLU A 97 -2.06 -5.29 4.50
CA GLU A 97 -3.18 -4.93 5.37
C GLU A 97 -2.93 -3.63 6.16
N LYS A 98 -1.71 -3.39 6.66
CA LYS A 98 -1.33 -2.16 7.37
C LYS A 98 -1.47 -0.91 6.46
N ALA A 99 -1.24 -1.03 5.16
CA ALA A 99 -1.50 0.04 4.19
C ALA A 99 -3.01 0.28 3.97
N LEU A 100 -3.79 -0.81 3.86
CA LEU A 100 -5.25 -0.71 3.72
C LEU A 100 -5.92 -0.09 4.95
N GLN A 101 -5.44 -0.41 6.16
CA GLN A 101 -5.93 0.17 7.42
C GLN A 101 -5.76 1.70 7.44
N GLN A 102 -4.61 2.24 7.00
CA GLN A 102 -4.38 3.69 6.93
C GLN A 102 -5.15 4.38 5.78
N SER A 103 -5.42 3.66 4.68
CA SER A 103 -5.94 4.23 3.44
C SER A 103 -7.26 5.01 3.57
N ARG A 104 -8.20 4.56 4.44
CA ARG A 104 -9.47 5.25 4.69
C ARG A 104 -9.24 6.62 5.35
N SER A 105 -8.35 6.69 6.33
CA SER A 105 -8.07 7.94 7.08
C SER A 105 -7.35 8.97 6.20
N ALA A 106 -6.42 8.52 5.35
CA ALA A 106 -5.83 9.38 4.33
C ALA A 106 -6.87 9.88 3.32
N LEU A 107 -7.77 9.02 2.83
CA LEU A 107 -8.85 9.40 1.93
C LEU A 107 -9.79 10.46 2.55
N ILE A 108 -10.14 10.32 3.84
CA ILE A 108 -10.95 11.31 4.57
C ILE A 108 -10.22 12.65 4.64
N SER A 109 -8.94 12.67 5.03
CA SER A 109 -8.11 13.90 5.07
C SER A 109 -8.08 14.61 3.71
N ILE A 110 -7.91 13.85 2.61
CA ILE A 110 -7.89 14.41 1.26
C ILE A 110 -9.27 14.91 0.82
N LYS A 111 -10.38 14.26 1.19
CA LYS A 111 -11.74 14.80 0.94
C LYS A 111 -12.05 16.02 1.81
N ALA A 112 -11.48 16.15 3.00
CA ALA A 112 -11.57 17.34 3.83
C ALA A 112 -10.81 18.54 3.24
N ALA A 113 -9.55 18.36 2.83
CA ALA A 113 -8.77 19.41 2.15
C ALA A 113 -9.43 19.86 0.84
N THR A 114 -10.00 18.92 0.07
CA THR A 114 -10.79 19.24 -1.14
C THR A 114 -12.04 20.04 -0.78
N HIS A 115 -12.74 19.70 0.31
CA HIS A 115 -13.92 20.45 0.75
C HIS A 115 -13.57 21.90 1.08
N LEU A 116 -12.54 22.15 1.91
CA LEU A 116 -12.09 23.50 2.28
C LEU A 116 -11.67 24.34 1.06
N THR A 117 -11.01 23.72 0.09
CA THR A 117 -10.65 24.38 -1.18
C THR A 117 -11.88 24.95 -1.88
N HIS A 118 -13.00 24.20 -1.88
CA HIS A 118 -14.25 24.66 -2.48
C HIS A 118 -15.12 25.57 -1.58
N SER A 119 -15.25 25.27 -0.29
CA SER A 119 -16.17 25.97 0.63
C SER A 119 -15.58 27.23 1.26
N TYR A 120 -14.25 27.30 1.40
CA TYR A 120 -13.52 28.41 1.98
C TYR A 120 -12.67 29.16 0.94
N CYS A 121 -11.73 28.51 0.25
CA CYS A 121 -10.74 29.24 -0.55
C CYS A 121 -11.35 30.00 -1.73
N PHE A 122 -12.15 29.34 -2.58
CA PHE A 122 -12.82 30.01 -3.69
C PHE A 122 -13.84 31.07 -3.22
N LYS A 123 -14.46 30.90 -2.05
CA LYS A 123 -15.36 31.90 -1.45
C LYS A 123 -14.61 33.19 -1.08
N HIS A 124 -13.33 33.11 -0.72
CA HIS A 124 -12.48 34.25 -0.39
C HIS A 124 -11.56 34.69 -1.56
N ASN A 125 -11.81 34.21 -2.79
CA ASN A 125 -10.98 34.48 -3.98
C ASN A 125 -9.47 34.17 -3.81
N MET A 126 -9.12 33.24 -2.92
CA MET A 126 -7.73 32.82 -2.73
C MET A 126 -7.22 32.08 -3.97
N ASN A 127 -5.99 32.35 -4.40
CA ASN A 127 -5.36 31.53 -5.43
C ASN A 127 -5.01 30.13 -4.86
N ILE A 128 -4.81 29.15 -5.74
CA ILE A 128 -4.69 27.75 -5.35
C ILE A 128 -3.46 27.45 -4.48
N LYS A 129 -2.36 28.19 -4.64
CA LYS A 129 -1.14 28.06 -3.83
C LYS A 129 -1.36 28.59 -2.42
N ASP A 130 -1.87 29.81 -2.30
CA ASP A 130 -2.19 30.44 -1.00
C ASP A 130 -3.22 29.61 -0.23
N CYS A 131 -4.18 29.01 -0.95
CA CYS A 131 -5.16 28.08 -0.39
C CYS A 131 -4.49 26.83 0.21
N ILE A 132 -3.58 26.16 -0.52
CA ILE A 132 -2.84 24.99 -0.02
C ILE A 132 -2.00 25.37 1.21
N GLU A 133 -1.33 26.51 1.19
CA GLU A 133 -0.51 26.99 2.30
C GLU A 133 -1.36 27.30 3.55
N HIS A 134 -2.53 27.93 3.38
CA HIS A 134 -3.48 28.17 4.48
C HIS A 134 -4.11 26.88 5.02
N ILE A 135 -4.59 25.98 4.15
CA ILE A 135 -5.12 24.67 4.57
C ILE A 135 -4.05 23.86 5.32
N SER A 136 -2.79 23.96 4.89
CA SER A 136 -1.63 23.31 5.52
C SER A 136 -1.28 23.78 6.94
N LEU A 137 -1.95 24.80 7.48
CA LEU A 137 -1.79 25.19 8.88
C LEU A 137 -2.53 24.24 9.83
N ASN A 138 -3.65 23.69 9.38
CA ASN A 138 -4.65 22.96 10.18
C ASN A 138 -4.15 21.58 10.64
N ASN A 139 -4.29 21.30 11.94
CA ASN A 139 -3.79 20.10 12.59
C ASN A 139 -4.90 19.11 12.93
N LEU A 140 -4.72 17.83 12.59
CA LEU A 140 -5.70 16.77 12.78
C LEU A 140 -5.69 16.14 14.18
N TYR A 141 -4.73 16.48 15.07
CA TYR A 141 -4.67 15.95 16.44
C TYR A 141 -5.88 16.30 17.32
N LEU A 142 -6.65 17.35 16.97
CA LEU A 142 -7.91 17.74 17.65
C LEU A 142 -9.17 17.25 16.91
N THR A 143 -9.01 16.30 16.00
CA THR A 143 -10.10 15.82 15.12
C THR A 143 -10.36 14.32 15.25
N PRO A 144 -11.48 13.78 14.70
CA PRO A 144 -11.70 12.34 14.62
C PRO A 144 -10.56 11.52 13.99
N LEU A 145 -9.71 12.15 13.15
CA LEU A 145 -8.53 11.49 12.57
C LEU A 145 -7.31 11.43 13.51
N SER A 146 -7.37 12.04 14.70
CA SER A 146 -6.26 12.11 15.67
C SER A 146 -5.67 10.75 16.03
N SER A 147 -6.50 9.71 16.12
CA SER A 147 -6.11 8.32 16.38
C SER A 147 -5.46 7.61 15.19
N SER A 148 -5.64 8.14 13.96
CA SER A 148 -5.05 7.61 12.72
C SER A 148 -3.72 8.27 12.35
N CYS A 149 -3.41 9.45 12.91
CA CYS A 149 -2.13 10.11 12.64
C CYS A 149 -0.94 9.26 13.14
N PRO A 150 0.17 9.22 12.39
CA PRO A 150 1.33 8.43 12.77
C PRO A 150 1.92 8.97 14.07
N ARG A 151 2.14 8.08 15.04
CA ARG A 151 2.81 8.39 16.31
C ARG A 151 3.75 7.25 16.67
N LYS A 152 4.97 7.59 17.05
CA LYS A 152 5.95 6.69 17.66
C LYS A 152 6.71 7.47 18.71
N VAL A 153 6.86 6.88 19.89
CA VAL A 153 7.83 7.32 20.89
C VAL A 153 8.84 6.19 21.01
N CYS A 154 10.12 6.51 21.02
CA CYS A 154 11.18 5.51 21.21
C CYS A 154 11.27 5.16 22.68
N THR A 155 11.28 3.86 23.00
CA THR A 155 11.66 3.42 24.35
C THR A 155 13.16 3.62 24.57
N GLN A 156 13.61 3.63 25.82
CA GLN A 156 15.05 3.68 26.11
C GLN A 156 15.79 2.48 25.47
N GLU A 157 15.16 1.30 25.45
CA GLU A 157 15.67 0.10 24.79
C GLU A 157 15.83 0.27 23.26
N GLU A 158 14.94 1.02 22.60
CA GLU A 158 15.03 1.30 21.15
C GLU A 158 16.09 2.38 20.82
N VAL A 159 16.33 3.30 21.74
CA VAL A 159 17.44 4.27 21.66
C VAL A 159 18.78 3.54 21.82
N ASP A 160 18.91 2.75 22.88
CA ASP A 160 20.12 2.00 23.25
C ASP A 160 20.31 0.70 22.45
N SER A 161 19.41 0.36 21.53
CA SER A 161 19.51 -0.85 20.70
C SER A 161 20.73 -0.82 19.79
N LYS A 162 21.50 -1.92 19.81
CA LYS A 162 22.55 -2.20 18.82
C LYS A 162 22.00 -2.37 17.39
N TYR A 163 20.74 -2.76 17.24
CA TYR A 163 20.15 -3.13 15.95
C TYR A 163 19.02 -2.20 15.54
N ARG A 164 18.91 -1.94 14.25
CA ARG A 164 17.76 -1.27 13.66
C ARG A 164 16.50 -2.11 13.86
N SER A 165 15.40 -1.45 14.17
CA SER A 165 14.04 -1.98 14.07
C SER A 165 13.76 -2.63 12.70
N LEU A 166 12.71 -3.44 12.62
CA LEU A 166 12.26 -4.07 11.36
C LEU A 166 11.36 -3.16 10.53
N ASP A 167 10.77 -2.13 11.13
CA ASP A 167 9.96 -1.12 10.44
C ASP A 167 10.69 0.21 10.21
N GLY A 168 11.98 0.31 10.55
CA GLY A 168 12.79 1.51 10.38
C GLY A 168 12.52 2.62 11.41
N SER A 169 11.55 2.45 12.33
CA SER A 169 11.29 3.42 13.40
C SER A 169 12.49 3.57 14.36
N CYS A 170 12.61 4.74 14.98
CA CYS A 170 13.66 5.05 15.97
C CYS A 170 15.11 4.92 15.46
N ASN A 171 15.32 4.96 14.15
CA ASN A 171 16.62 5.29 13.59
C ASN A 171 17.06 6.69 14.05
N ASN A 172 16.23 7.69 13.73
CA ASN A 172 16.34 9.04 14.26
C ASN A 172 15.62 9.12 15.61
N VAL A 173 16.33 9.51 16.67
CA VAL A 173 15.82 9.48 18.05
C VAL A 173 14.95 10.69 18.40
N ILE A 174 15.12 11.82 17.71
CA ILE A 174 14.27 13.01 17.85
C ILE A 174 12.98 12.82 17.02
N ASN A 175 13.15 12.44 15.75
CA ASN A 175 12.07 12.23 14.80
C ASN A 175 11.86 10.72 14.56
N SER A 176 11.32 10.03 15.55
CA SER A 176 11.09 8.57 15.59
C SER A 176 10.46 7.93 14.35
N LEU A 177 9.69 8.70 13.57
CA LEU A 177 9.01 8.30 12.34
C LEU A 177 9.87 8.44 11.07
N TYR A 178 11.03 9.11 11.14
CA TYR A 178 11.88 9.36 9.98
C TYR A 178 12.47 8.06 9.44
N GLY A 179 12.00 7.71 8.24
CA GLY A 179 12.36 6.50 7.52
C GLY A 179 11.49 5.27 7.84
N MET A 180 10.53 5.39 8.77
CA MET A 180 9.63 4.30 9.16
C MET A 180 8.75 3.83 7.98
N SER A 181 8.49 2.52 7.90
CA SER A 181 7.60 1.91 6.92
C SER A 181 6.12 2.26 7.17
N PHE A 182 5.32 2.22 6.11
CA PHE A 182 3.93 2.69 6.11
C PHE A 182 3.80 4.16 6.54
N THR A 183 4.62 5.01 5.92
CA THR A 183 4.56 6.48 6.02
C THR A 183 4.63 7.14 4.63
N GLY A 184 4.36 8.43 4.54
CA GLY A 184 4.38 9.17 3.27
C GLY A 184 5.80 9.47 2.77
N TYR A 185 6.03 9.34 1.46
CA TYR A 185 7.29 9.75 0.80
C TYR A 185 7.64 11.22 1.07
N ARG A 186 8.92 11.58 1.07
CA ARG A 186 9.35 12.99 1.14
C ARG A 186 9.02 13.75 -0.16
N ARG A 187 8.87 15.07 -0.10
CA ARG A 187 8.73 15.93 -1.30
C ARG A 187 9.97 16.81 -1.44
N LEU A 188 10.58 16.84 -2.63
CA LEU A 188 11.63 17.83 -2.98
C LEU A 188 11.01 19.17 -3.36
N ILE A 189 9.94 19.10 -4.15
CA ILE A 189 9.10 20.20 -4.62
C ILE A 189 7.66 19.84 -4.23
N SER A 190 6.87 20.85 -3.84
CA SER A 190 5.43 20.69 -3.57
C SER A 190 4.71 20.00 -4.75
N PRO A 191 3.72 19.12 -4.48
CA PRO A 191 3.03 18.40 -5.54
C PRO A 191 2.22 19.32 -6.46
N GLU A 192 2.18 18.97 -7.75
CA GLU A 192 1.44 19.69 -8.80
C GLU A 192 0.17 18.91 -9.20
N TYR A 193 -0.94 19.19 -8.51
CA TYR A 193 -2.28 18.71 -8.83
C TYR A 193 -3.13 19.83 -9.44
N PHE A 194 -4.09 19.50 -10.31
CA PHE A 194 -4.92 20.50 -10.99
C PHE A 194 -5.90 21.23 -10.05
N ASP A 195 -6.43 20.54 -9.05
CA ASP A 195 -7.23 21.11 -7.95
C ASP A 195 -6.36 21.49 -6.73
N GLY A 196 -5.03 21.41 -6.86
CA GLY A 196 -4.08 21.62 -5.76
C GLY A 196 -4.02 20.51 -4.71
N ILE A 197 -4.93 19.53 -4.74
CA ILE A 197 -5.15 18.56 -3.65
C ILE A 197 -5.00 17.10 -4.11
N GLN A 198 -5.64 16.68 -5.21
CA GLN A 198 -5.58 15.29 -5.69
C GLN A 198 -5.85 15.10 -7.20
N GLU A 199 -6.44 16.04 -7.92
CA GLU A 199 -6.78 15.88 -9.34
C GLU A 199 -5.50 15.83 -10.19
N ILE A 200 -5.43 14.84 -11.07
CA ILE A 200 -4.28 14.62 -11.97
C ILE A 200 -4.01 15.87 -12.81
N ARG A 201 -2.73 16.24 -12.89
CA ARG A 201 -2.23 17.42 -13.59
C ARG A 201 -2.73 17.53 -15.04
N ARG A 202 -3.09 18.75 -15.45
CA ARG A 202 -3.46 19.13 -16.83
C ARG A 202 -2.34 19.95 -17.51
N SER A 203 -2.50 20.33 -18.77
CA SER A 203 -1.54 21.24 -19.42
C SER A 203 -1.55 22.60 -18.74
N VAL A 204 -0.41 23.32 -18.79
CA VAL A 204 -0.32 24.71 -18.30
C VAL A 204 -1.25 25.68 -19.06
N ASP A 205 -1.66 25.34 -20.28
CA ASP A 205 -2.90 25.87 -20.85
C ASP A 205 -4.07 24.99 -20.38
N THR A 206 -4.69 25.41 -19.29
CA THR A 206 -5.68 24.65 -18.50
C THR A 206 -6.94 24.22 -19.27
N LYS A 207 -7.13 24.73 -20.49
CA LYS A 207 -8.14 24.28 -21.45
C LYS A 207 -7.89 22.85 -21.96
N TYR A 208 -6.67 22.33 -21.82
CA TYR A 208 -6.23 21.05 -22.38
C TYR A 208 -5.73 20.08 -21.31
N ILE A 209 -6.02 18.79 -21.49
CA ILE A 209 -5.39 17.71 -20.71
C ILE A 209 -3.96 17.47 -21.20
N LEU A 210 -3.12 16.84 -20.36
CA LEU A 210 -1.82 16.34 -20.80
C LEU A 210 -2.01 15.22 -21.85
N PRO A 211 -1.09 15.09 -22.84
CA PRO A 211 -1.15 14.02 -23.84
C PRO A 211 -1.12 12.63 -23.19
N SER A 212 -1.77 11.64 -23.82
CA SER A 212 -1.80 10.27 -23.30
C SER A 212 -0.37 9.72 -23.10
N PRO A 213 -0.06 9.09 -21.95
CA PRO A 213 1.20 8.37 -21.74
C PRO A 213 1.55 7.40 -22.88
N ARG A 214 0.54 6.75 -23.48
CA ARG A 214 0.75 5.81 -24.58
C ARG A 214 1.09 6.48 -25.92
N LEU A 215 0.56 7.68 -26.15
CA LEU A 215 0.94 8.51 -27.30
C LEU A 215 2.40 9.01 -27.17
N ILE A 216 2.81 9.40 -25.96
CA ILE A 216 4.21 9.74 -25.66
C ILE A 216 5.10 8.51 -25.90
N SER A 217 4.78 7.38 -25.26
CA SER A 217 5.56 6.13 -25.35
C SER A 217 5.79 5.70 -26.81
N THR A 218 4.75 5.63 -27.64
CA THR A 218 4.85 5.26 -29.06
C THR A 218 5.55 6.30 -29.95
N THR A 219 5.53 7.58 -29.55
CA THR A 219 6.28 8.63 -30.25
C THR A 219 7.79 8.48 -30.05
N PHE A 220 8.23 8.20 -28.82
CA PHE A 220 9.65 8.07 -28.48
C PHE A 220 10.23 6.68 -28.76
N ASN A 221 9.54 5.63 -28.34
CA ASN A 221 10.04 4.27 -28.39
C ASN A 221 10.00 3.72 -29.82
N LYS A 222 11.17 3.36 -30.37
CA LYS A 222 11.33 2.76 -31.70
C LYS A 222 11.75 1.29 -31.65
N GLN A 223 11.69 0.66 -30.46
CA GLN A 223 11.98 -0.76 -30.21
C GLN A 223 13.31 -1.24 -30.82
N ARG A 224 14.33 -0.36 -30.82
CA ARG A 224 15.68 -0.69 -31.27
C ARG A 224 16.40 -1.48 -30.18
N ASP A 225 17.23 -2.46 -30.55
CA ASP A 225 18.16 -3.05 -29.58
C ASP A 225 19.35 -2.09 -29.39
N ARG A 226 19.64 -1.68 -28.14
CA ARG A 226 20.66 -0.67 -27.80
C ARG A 226 21.38 -1.06 -26.51
N LYS A 227 22.23 -2.08 -26.57
CA LYS A 227 23.05 -2.48 -25.41
C LYS A 227 23.98 -1.35 -24.94
N GLY A 228 24.11 -1.19 -23.63
CA GLY A 228 25.12 -0.34 -22.99
C GLY A 228 26.36 -1.12 -22.53
N ASP A 229 27.41 -0.44 -22.08
CA ASP A 229 28.61 -1.07 -21.49
C ASP A 229 28.47 -1.37 -19.99
N ILE A 230 27.27 -1.81 -19.61
CA ILE A 230 26.89 -2.34 -18.30
C ILE A 230 26.15 -3.67 -18.47
N THR A 231 26.16 -4.49 -17.43
CA THR A 231 25.58 -5.85 -17.45
C THR A 231 24.16 -5.88 -16.89
N LEU A 232 23.46 -7.01 -17.07
CA LEU A 232 22.17 -7.24 -16.42
C LEU A 232 22.26 -7.30 -14.90
N ALA A 233 23.43 -7.55 -14.30
CA ALA A 233 23.67 -7.40 -12.87
C ALA A 233 23.41 -5.96 -12.40
N PHE A 234 23.79 -4.95 -13.20
CA PHE A 234 23.57 -3.55 -12.86
C PHE A 234 22.08 -3.21 -12.84
N MET A 235 21.36 -3.54 -13.92
CA MET A 235 19.89 -3.41 -14.01
C MET A 235 19.21 -4.13 -12.84
N GLN A 236 19.66 -5.35 -12.54
CA GLN A 236 19.05 -6.16 -11.50
C GLN A 236 19.30 -5.60 -10.11
N TRP A 237 20.49 -5.05 -9.86
CA TRP A 237 20.82 -4.39 -8.60
C TRP A 237 19.99 -3.13 -8.40
N THR A 238 19.83 -2.27 -9.42
CA THR A 238 18.94 -1.10 -9.36
C THR A 238 17.54 -1.49 -8.88
N GLN A 239 16.95 -2.53 -9.48
CA GLN A 239 15.63 -3.02 -9.11
C GLN A 239 15.61 -3.64 -7.70
N PHE A 240 16.63 -4.41 -7.32
CA PHE A 240 16.72 -5.05 -6.02
C PHE A 240 16.89 -4.06 -4.85
N ILE A 241 17.57 -2.93 -5.06
CA ILE A 241 17.66 -1.85 -4.06
C ILE A 241 16.46 -0.89 -4.13
N GLU A 242 15.81 -0.71 -5.29
CA GLU A 242 14.53 0.00 -5.38
C GLU A 242 13.47 -0.67 -4.49
N HIS A 243 13.47 -2.00 -4.47
CA HIS A 243 12.55 -2.80 -3.68
C HIS A 243 12.84 -2.77 -2.17
N ASP A 244 14.09 -2.46 -1.77
CA ASP A 244 14.48 -2.28 -0.36
C ASP A 244 13.85 -1.00 0.23
N ILE A 245 13.96 0.10 -0.52
CA ILE A 245 13.66 1.46 -0.07
C ILE A 245 12.28 1.97 -0.48
N SER A 246 11.61 1.32 -1.44
CA SER A 246 10.32 1.80 -1.94
C SER A 246 9.36 0.69 -2.40
N SER A 247 8.12 0.77 -1.91
CA SER A 247 6.99 -0.09 -2.31
C SER A 247 5.70 0.75 -2.30
N THR A 248 5.25 1.20 -3.47
CA THR A 248 4.01 1.98 -3.62
C THR A 248 2.82 1.05 -3.81
N ALA A 249 1.84 1.16 -2.93
CA ALA A 249 0.61 0.37 -2.97
C ALA A 249 -0.49 1.00 -3.86
N ILE A 250 -1.26 0.20 -4.61
CA ILE A 250 -2.50 0.67 -5.27
C ILE A 250 -3.73 0.57 -4.35
N SER A 251 -4.71 1.43 -4.61
CA SER A 251 -6.01 1.40 -3.93
C SER A 251 -6.73 0.05 -4.11
N LYS A 252 -7.43 -0.40 -3.07
CA LYS A 252 -8.55 -1.37 -3.14
C LYS A 252 -9.85 -0.62 -2.76
N SER A 253 -11.01 -1.26 -2.88
CA SER A 253 -12.28 -0.68 -2.41
C SER A 253 -12.27 -0.48 -0.89
N VAL A 254 -12.95 0.56 -0.40
CA VAL A 254 -12.88 1.02 1.00
C VAL A 254 -13.65 0.10 1.95
N TYR A 255 -14.76 -0.50 1.51
CA TYR A 255 -15.69 -1.25 2.37
C TYR A 255 -15.59 -2.77 2.23
N ASP A 256 -15.37 -3.31 1.02
CA ASP A 256 -15.22 -4.76 0.81
C ASP A 256 -13.79 -5.21 0.45
N LYS A 257 -12.81 -4.29 0.46
CA LYS A 257 -11.36 -4.55 0.27
C LYS A 257 -10.99 -5.33 -1.00
N LYS A 258 -11.84 -5.31 -2.04
CA LYS A 258 -11.60 -5.98 -3.32
C LYS A 258 -10.67 -5.17 -4.23
N SER A 259 -10.03 -5.87 -5.16
CA SER A 259 -9.26 -5.25 -6.25
C SER A 259 -10.16 -4.43 -7.17
N ILE A 260 -9.69 -3.25 -7.57
CA ILE A 260 -10.37 -2.37 -8.51
C ILE A 260 -9.90 -2.71 -9.93
N GLU A 261 -10.83 -2.91 -10.85
CA GLU A 261 -10.58 -2.97 -12.29
C GLU A 261 -11.07 -1.67 -12.95
N CYS A 262 -10.33 -1.17 -13.94
CA CYS A 262 -10.51 0.14 -14.56
C CYS A 262 -10.69 0.11 -16.09
N CYS A 263 -10.49 -1.05 -16.71
CA CYS A 263 -10.87 -1.30 -18.09
C CYS A 263 -11.86 -2.48 -18.16
N ARG A 264 -12.60 -2.60 -19.26
CA ARG A 264 -13.36 -3.81 -19.55
C ARG A 264 -12.41 -4.96 -19.89
N GLN A 265 -12.88 -6.19 -19.71
CA GLN A 265 -12.14 -7.42 -20.04
C GLN A 265 -11.91 -7.60 -21.56
N ASP A 266 -12.61 -6.82 -22.39
CA ASP A 266 -12.40 -6.69 -23.84
C ASP A 266 -11.33 -5.65 -24.23
N GLY A 267 -10.72 -4.97 -23.25
CA GLY A 267 -9.73 -3.92 -23.48
C GLY A 267 -10.30 -2.53 -23.78
N THR A 268 -11.62 -2.32 -23.67
CA THR A 268 -12.27 -1.02 -23.86
C THR A 268 -12.57 -0.30 -22.53
N SER A 269 -13.02 0.96 -22.60
CA SER A 269 -13.27 1.77 -21.39
C SER A 269 -14.54 1.36 -20.64
N LEU A 270 -14.50 1.43 -19.30
CA LEU A 270 -15.69 1.26 -18.46
C LEU A 270 -16.72 2.37 -18.69
N SER A 271 -18.00 2.02 -18.63
CA SER A 271 -19.09 3.00 -18.68
C SER A 271 -19.18 3.75 -17.33
N PRO A 272 -19.50 5.06 -17.27
CA PRO A 272 -19.31 5.88 -16.06
C PRO A 272 -19.91 5.33 -14.75
N ARG A 273 -21.05 4.62 -14.82
CA ARG A 273 -21.68 3.96 -13.66
C ARG A 273 -20.87 2.81 -13.02
N TYR A 274 -19.78 2.39 -13.66
CA TYR A 274 -18.88 1.32 -13.23
C TYR A 274 -17.44 1.81 -12.97
N VAL A 275 -17.14 3.10 -13.17
CA VAL A 275 -15.81 3.66 -12.92
C VAL A 275 -15.66 3.91 -11.42
N HIS A 276 -14.71 3.22 -10.77
CA HIS A 276 -14.36 3.53 -9.39
C HIS A 276 -13.57 4.87 -9.32
N PRO A 277 -13.77 5.74 -8.31
CA PRO A 277 -13.05 7.03 -8.23
C PRO A 277 -11.52 6.93 -8.12
N SER A 278 -10.98 5.76 -7.77
CA SER A 278 -9.53 5.48 -7.82
C SER A 278 -9.03 4.97 -9.18
N CYS A 279 -9.86 4.95 -10.22
CA CYS A 279 -9.42 4.65 -11.58
C CYS A 279 -8.85 5.88 -12.27
N ALA A 280 -7.70 5.72 -12.92
CA ALA A 280 -7.13 6.73 -13.82
C ALA A 280 -6.49 6.02 -15.03
N ASN A 281 -7.29 5.20 -15.72
CA ASN A 281 -6.88 4.39 -16.87
C ASN A 281 -6.22 5.24 -17.97
N ILE A 282 -5.29 4.64 -18.70
CA ILE A 282 -4.54 5.29 -19.78
C ILE A 282 -5.34 5.09 -21.09
N PRO A 283 -5.79 6.16 -21.78
CA PRO A 283 -6.46 6.03 -23.08
C PRO A 283 -5.45 5.69 -24.16
N ILE A 284 -5.70 4.63 -24.93
CA ILE A 284 -4.85 4.21 -26.04
C ILE A 284 -5.34 4.88 -27.33
N PRO A 285 -4.47 5.50 -28.15
CA PRO A 285 -4.86 6.08 -29.43
C PRO A 285 -5.45 5.04 -30.40
N ILE A 286 -6.48 5.42 -31.15
CA ILE A 286 -7.13 4.53 -32.14
C ILE A 286 -6.13 4.05 -33.22
N ASN A 287 -5.12 4.87 -33.51
CA ASN A 287 -4.03 4.59 -34.46
C ASN A 287 -2.78 3.97 -33.80
N ASP A 288 -2.86 3.42 -32.58
CA ASP A 288 -1.74 2.74 -31.94
C ASP A 288 -1.27 1.52 -32.76
N ALA A 289 -0.01 1.53 -33.22
CA ALA A 289 0.52 0.53 -34.14
C ALA A 289 0.62 -0.90 -33.57
N PHE A 290 0.39 -1.10 -32.27
CA PHE A 290 0.33 -2.41 -31.62
C PHE A 290 -1.09 -2.72 -31.13
N TYR A 291 -1.68 -1.90 -30.26
CA TYR A 291 -2.92 -2.21 -29.56
C TYR A 291 -4.18 -2.18 -30.46
N SER A 292 -4.18 -1.40 -31.55
CA SER A 292 -5.29 -1.38 -32.52
C SER A 292 -5.52 -2.76 -33.17
N LYS A 293 -4.46 -3.55 -33.38
CA LYS A 293 -4.49 -4.93 -33.91
C LYS A 293 -5.13 -5.93 -32.95
N HIS A 294 -5.39 -5.51 -31.71
CA HIS A 294 -6.03 -6.28 -30.65
C HIS A 294 -7.31 -5.62 -30.15
N SER A 295 -7.78 -4.55 -30.81
CA SER A 295 -8.97 -3.75 -30.44
C SER A 295 -8.93 -3.11 -29.04
N ILE A 296 -7.75 -2.98 -28.43
CA ILE A 296 -7.60 -2.46 -27.06
C ILE A 296 -7.53 -0.92 -27.11
N THR A 297 -8.45 -0.25 -26.41
CA THR A 297 -8.52 1.23 -26.31
C THR A 297 -8.25 1.76 -24.90
N CYS A 298 -8.15 0.88 -23.91
CA CYS A 298 -8.01 1.18 -22.50
C CYS A 298 -6.87 0.35 -21.89
N MET A 299 -5.93 1.01 -21.23
CA MET A 299 -4.88 0.36 -20.43
C MET A 299 -5.16 0.61 -18.93
N PRO A 300 -5.26 -0.45 -18.10
CA PRO A 300 -5.69 -0.32 -16.71
C PRO A 300 -4.65 0.42 -15.86
N TYR A 301 -5.17 1.25 -14.95
CA TYR A 301 -4.37 1.95 -13.95
C TYR A 301 -5.24 2.32 -12.75
N VAL A 302 -4.82 1.88 -11.57
CA VAL A 302 -5.43 2.20 -10.28
C VAL A 302 -4.52 3.17 -9.51
N ARG A 303 -5.12 4.22 -8.94
CA ARG A 303 -4.42 5.25 -8.18
C ARG A 303 -3.79 4.68 -6.90
N SER A 304 -2.61 5.20 -6.57
CA SER A 304 -1.84 4.82 -5.38
C SER A 304 -2.55 5.15 -4.06
N ILE A 305 -2.26 4.41 -3.00
CA ILE A 305 -2.74 4.70 -1.64
C ILE A 305 -2.07 5.99 -1.12
N GLY A 306 -2.88 6.90 -0.59
CA GLY A 306 -2.42 8.08 0.14
C GLY A 306 -2.01 7.75 1.58
N ALA A 307 -1.06 8.52 2.12
CA ALA A 307 -0.70 8.52 3.53
C ALA A 307 -1.29 9.71 4.27
N LEU A 308 -1.36 9.63 5.60
CA LEU A 308 -1.37 10.83 6.45
C LEU A 308 0.08 11.30 6.63
N GLU A 309 0.27 12.62 6.66
CA GLU A 309 1.60 13.22 6.78
C GLU A 309 2.14 13.17 8.22
N LEU A 310 3.47 13.18 8.34
CA LEU A 310 4.15 13.00 9.63
C LEU A 310 3.87 14.13 10.64
N ASP A 311 3.49 15.31 10.16
CA ASP A 311 3.10 16.46 10.99
C ASP A 311 1.62 16.43 11.43
N CYS A 312 0.86 15.40 11.02
CA CYS A 312 -0.57 15.25 11.25
C CYS A 312 -1.41 16.45 10.74
N LYS A 313 -0.98 17.14 9.68
CA LYS A 313 -1.74 18.26 9.11
C LYS A 313 -2.56 17.86 7.88
N LEU A 314 -3.56 18.69 7.55
CA LEU A 314 -4.19 18.63 6.22
C LEU A 314 -3.15 19.03 5.16
N ARG A 315 -2.94 18.20 4.14
CA ARG A 315 -1.97 18.43 3.06
C ARG A 315 -2.54 17.91 1.72
N PRO A 316 -2.01 18.35 0.56
CA PRO A 316 -2.27 17.68 -0.72
C PRO A 316 -1.88 16.20 -0.69
N LEU A 317 -2.45 15.40 -1.59
CA LEU A 317 -2.27 13.95 -1.64
C LEU A 317 -0.78 13.58 -1.76
N ASN A 318 -0.29 12.85 -0.76
CA ASN A 318 1.03 12.24 -0.79
C ASN A 318 0.90 10.73 -0.57
N GLN A 319 1.74 9.96 -1.26
CA GLN A 319 1.59 8.52 -1.39
C GLN A 319 2.35 7.75 -0.32
N LEU A 320 1.78 6.61 0.07
CA LEU A 320 2.33 5.72 1.08
C LEU A 320 3.48 4.88 0.53
N ASN A 321 4.58 4.82 1.29
CA ASN A 321 5.62 3.83 1.13
C ASN A 321 5.38 2.66 2.10
N GLN A 322 5.25 1.42 1.61
CA GLN A 322 5.15 0.23 2.46
C GLN A 322 6.52 -0.30 2.92
N ALA A 323 7.58 0.04 2.19
CA ALA A 323 8.94 -0.35 2.53
C ALA A 323 9.49 0.51 3.69
N THR A 324 10.59 0.08 4.31
CA THR A 324 11.47 1.02 5.04
C THR A 324 12.03 2.03 4.03
N HIS A 325 12.52 3.17 4.50
CA HIS A 325 13.16 4.15 3.60
C HIS A 325 14.70 4.00 3.56
N PHE A 326 15.27 3.09 4.34
CA PHE A 326 16.71 2.86 4.42
C PHE A 326 17.13 1.69 3.54
N LEU A 327 18.40 1.67 3.13
CA LEU A 327 19.03 0.47 2.58
C LEU A 327 19.32 -0.47 3.77
N ASP A 328 18.29 -1.20 4.21
CA ASP A 328 18.31 -2.06 5.40
C ASP A 328 17.84 -3.50 5.17
N GLY A 329 17.81 -3.92 3.90
CA GLY A 329 17.51 -5.29 3.50
C GLY A 329 16.03 -5.67 3.67
N SER A 330 15.10 -4.72 3.71
CA SER A 330 13.69 -5.00 3.95
C SER A 330 13.02 -5.79 2.82
N GLN A 331 13.62 -5.82 1.62
CA GLN A 331 13.23 -6.74 0.53
C GLN A 331 13.65 -8.20 0.79
N ILE A 332 14.59 -8.44 1.71
CA ILE A 332 14.99 -9.76 2.22
C ILE A 332 14.22 -10.07 3.52
N TYR A 333 14.27 -9.17 4.50
CA TYR A 333 13.82 -9.38 5.89
C TYR A 333 12.37 -8.98 6.16
N GLY A 334 11.76 -8.17 5.31
CA GLY A 334 10.41 -7.62 5.50
C GLY A 334 10.40 -6.36 6.36
N SER A 335 9.60 -5.38 5.94
CA SER A 335 9.55 -4.02 6.50
C SER A 335 8.67 -3.90 7.77
N HIS A 336 8.43 -5.01 8.47
CA HIS A 336 7.79 -5.08 9.80
C HIS A 336 7.94 -6.47 10.44
N GLU A 337 7.75 -6.52 11.76
CA GLU A 337 7.92 -7.73 12.58
C GLU A 337 7.09 -8.94 12.09
N SER A 338 5.79 -8.77 11.81
CA SER A 338 4.94 -9.90 11.40
C SER A 338 5.35 -10.50 10.05
N LYS A 339 6.04 -9.74 9.19
CA LYS A 339 6.59 -10.23 7.92
C LYS A 339 7.92 -10.94 8.14
N SER A 340 8.84 -10.32 8.90
CA SER A 340 10.12 -10.92 9.28
C SER A 340 9.96 -12.25 10.01
N ASN A 341 9.02 -12.33 10.96
CA ASN A 341 8.79 -13.54 11.74
C ASN A 341 8.26 -14.71 10.88
N ARG A 342 7.62 -14.45 9.73
CA ARG A 342 7.22 -15.51 8.77
C ARG A 342 8.37 -15.97 7.85
N LEU A 343 9.48 -15.25 7.85
CA LEU A 343 10.65 -15.52 7.01
C LEU A 343 11.80 -16.16 7.79
N ARG A 344 11.72 -16.24 9.13
CA ARG A 344 12.73 -16.84 10.03
C ARG A 344 12.39 -18.27 10.41
N GLU A 345 13.40 -19.13 10.50
CA GLU A 345 13.25 -20.49 11.06
C GLU A 345 13.17 -20.51 12.59
N PHE A 346 13.51 -19.39 13.25
CA PHE A 346 13.73 -19.28 14.71
C PHE A 346 14.71 -20.31 15.28
N HIS A 347 15.56 -20.87 14.41
CA HIS A 347 16.63 -21.78 14.76
C HIS A 347 17.94 -21.32 14.12
N SER A 348 18.99 -21.22 14.95
CA SER A 348 20.37 -20.87 14.53
C SER A 348 20.52 -19.54 13.74
N GLY A 349 19.57 -18.61 13.86
CA GLY A 349 19.54 -17.31 13.20
C GLY A 349 19.07 -17.32 11.75
N LEU A 350 18.52 -18.44 11.27
CA LEU A 350 18.29 -18.70 9.85
C LEU A 350 16.98 -18.10 9.31
N LEU A 351 17.00 -17.80 8.01
CA LEU A 351 15.82 -17.55 7.18
C LEU A 351 15.32 -18.86 6.58
N HIS A 352 14.01 -19.01 6.45
CA HIS A 352 13.38 -20.13 5.76
C HIS A 352 13.82 -20.24 4.29
N TYR A 353 13.89 -21.47 3.79
CA TYR A 353 14.19 -21.80 2.40
C TYR A 353 13.41 -23.05 1.98
N SER A 354 13.14 -23.20 0.69
CA SER A 354 12.68 -24.46 0.10
C SER A 354 13.85 -25.24 -0.48
N THR A 355 13.75 -26.57 -0.53
CA THR A 355 14.79 -27.45 -1.10
C THR A 355 14.20 -28.28 -2.22
N LYS A 356 14.91 -28.33 -3.36
CA LYS A 356 14.56 -29.16 -4.52
C LYS A 356 15.83 -29.65 -5.20
N ASN A 357 15.93 -30.95 -5.46
CA ASN A 357 17.13 -31.60 -6.02
C ASN A 357 18.43 -31.21 -5.27
N SER A 358 18.35 -31.17 -3.92
CA SER A 358 19.40 -30.72 -3.00
C SER A 358 19.88 -29.27 -3.15
N LYS A 359 19.30 -28.47 -4.06
CA LYS A 359 19.54 -27.03 -4.19
C LYS A 359 18.52 -26.24 -3.37
N LYS A 360 18.91 -25.05 -2.91
CA LYS A 360 18.11 -24.21 -1.99
C LYS A 360 17.55 -22.99 -2.70
N PHE A 361 16.25 -22.79 -2.58
CA PHE A 361 15.49 -21.69 -3.16
C PHE A 361 14.73 -20.94 -2.06
N LEU A 362 14.13 -19.81 -2.38
CA LEU A 362 13.28 -19.06 -1.46
C LEU A 362 12.11 -19.91 -0.92
N PRO A 363 11.52 -19.57 0.23
CA PRO A 363 10.31 -20.22 0.71
C PRO A 363 9.16 -20.04 -0.29
N ARG A 364 8.27 -21.03 -0.37
CA ARG A 364 7.12 -21.01 -1.29
C ARG A 364 5.95 -20.24 -0.68
N SER A 365 5.15 -19.58 -1.51
CA SER A 365 3.91 -18.94 -1.07
C SER A 365 2.85 -19.96 -0.68
N SER A 366 2.08 -19.67 0.38
CA SER A 366 0.84 -20.38 0.72
C SER A 366 -0.36 -19.90 -0.12
N ASP A 367 -0.23 -18.77 -0.82
CA ASP A 367 -1.20 -18.23 -1.77
C ASP A 367 -0.45 -17.90 -3.08
N SER A 368 -0.66 -18.72 -4.12
CA SER A 368 -0.09 -18.52 -5.45
C SER A 368 -0.66 -17.27 -6.13
N THR A 369 -1.93 -16.96 -5.90
CA THR A 369 -2.67 -15.91 -6.61
C THR A 369 -2.23 -14.51 -6.22
N VAL A 370 -1.91 -14.29 -4.94
CA VAL A 370 -1.43 -12.98 -4.45
C VAL A 370 -0.03 -12.63 -4.94
N ASN A 371 0.79 -13.64 -5.25
CA ASN A 371 2.24 -13.49 -5.48
C ASN A 371 2.72 -13.86 -6.89
N CYS A 372 1.92 -14.57 -7.71
CA CYS A 372 2.27 -15.02 -9.05
C CYS A 372 1.08 -14.97 -10.03
N GLN A 373 1.38 -14.93 -11.33
CA GLN A 373 0.40 -14.70 -12.40
C GLN A 373 0.07 -15.97 -13.19
N TYR A 374 -0.08 -17.08 -12.47
CA TYR A 374 -0.52 -18.37 -12.98
C TYR A 374 -1.11 -19.17 -11.81
N ASP A 375 -1.95 -20.17 -12.12
CA ASP A 375 -2.53 -21.05 -11.11
C ASP A 375 -2.30 -22.52 -11.52
N ASN A 376 -1.14 -23.04 -11.12
CA ASN A 376 -0.70 -24.42 -11.33
C ASN A 376 -0.17 -24.96 -10.01
N GLU A 377 -0.79 -26.00 -9.46
CA GLU A 377 -0.29 -26.67 -8.25
C GLU A 377 1.17 -27.15 -8.42
N GLY A 378 1.95 -27.09 -7.34
CA GLY A 378 3.37 -27.49 -7.29
C GLY A 378 4.38 -26.53 -7.98
N SER A 379 3.94 -25.73 -8.95
CA SER A 379 4.81 -24.78 -9.67
C SER A 379 5.31 -23.66 -8.74
N PRO A 380 6.60 -23.26 -8.80
CA PRO A 380 7.22 -22.39 -7.80
C PRO A 380 6.71 -20.95 -7.87
N CYS A 381 6.01 -20.54 -6.82
CA CYS A 381 5.79 -19.15 -6.46
C CYS A 381 6.48 -18.88 -5.12
N TYR A 382 7.30 -17.84 -5.03
CA TYR A 382 8.14 -17.57 -3.86
C TYR A 382 7.61 -16.43 -2.99
N VAL A 383 8.10 -16.37 -1.75
CA VAL A 383 7.93 -15.26 -0.80
C VAL A 383 9.27 -14.77 -0.27
N ALA A 384 9.35 -13.48 0.02
CA ALA A 384 10.51 -12.79 0.60
C ALA A 384 10.04 -11.55 1.39
N GLY A 385 10.98 -10.71 1.83
CA GLY A 385 10.69 -9.43 2.49
C GLY A 385 9.87 -8.45 1.65
N ASP A 386 9.99 -8.51 0.31
CA ASP A 386 9.13 -7.79 -0.63
C ASP A 386 8.28 -8.75 -1.49
N SER A 387 7.05 -8.34 -1.86
CA SER A 387 6.09 -9.16 -2.60
C SER A 387 6.40 -9.27 -4.10
N ARG A 388 7.17 -8.34 -4.67
CA ARG A 388 7.54 -8.32 -6.10
C ARG A 388 8.66 -9.31 -6.44
N VAL A 389 9.09 -10.17 -5.49
CA VAL A 389 10.17 -11.14 -5.66
C VAL A 389 10.03 -12.05 -6.88
N ASN A 390 8.80 -12.34 -7.32
CA ASN A 390 8.50 -13.17 -8.50
C ASN A 390 8.45 -12.38 -9.82
N MET A 391 8.61 -11.05 -9.81
CA MET A 391 8.26 -10.18 -10.94
C MET A 391 8.93 -10.61 -12.24
N GLN A 392 10.22 -10.96 -12.20
CA GLN A 392 10.92 -11.65 -13.29
C GLN A 392 12.10 -12.49 -12.76
N PRO A 393 12.58 -13.52 -13.50
CA PRO A 393 13.43 -14.57 -12.92
C PRO A 393 14.78 -14.09 -12.34
N LEU A 394 15.39 -13.06 -12.92
CA LEU A 394 16.69 -12.57 -12.48
C LEU A 394 16.59 -11.86 -11.11
N LEU A 395 15.44 -11.25 -10.81
CA LEU A 395 15.16 -10.66 -9.50
C LEU A 395 15.02 -11.76 -8.44
N THR A 396 14.26 -12.81 -8.76
CA THR A 396 14.10 -13.97 -7.87
C THR A 396 15.44 -14.66 -7.58
N VAL A 397 16.35 -14.74 -8.57
CA VAL A 397 17.73 -15.21 -8.37
C VAL A 397 18.48 -14.30 -7.39
N MET A 398 18.40 -12.97 -7.54
CA MET A 398 19.02 -12.00 -6.62
C MET A 398 18.51 -12.17 -5.17
N HIS A 399 17.19 -12.21 -4.95
CA HIS A 399 16.63 -12.49 -3.61
C HIS A 399 17.08 -13.86 -3.06
N THR A 400 17.21 -14.89 -3.91
CA THR A 400 17.67 -16.22 -3.48
C THR A 400 19.13 -16.20 -3.03
N LEU A 401 20.00 -15.48 -3.75
CA LEU A 401 21.41 -15.31 -3.39
C LEU A 401 21.56 -14.61 -2.02
N TRP A 402 20.81 -13.55 -1.76
CA TRP A 402 20.89 -12.83 -0.49
C TRP A 402 20.27 -13.58 0.70
N MET A 403 19.23 -14.39 0.47
CA MET A 403 18.76 -15.35 1.48
C MET A 403 19.83 -16.42 1.77
N ARG A 404 20.49 -16.96 0.74
CA ARG A 404 21.60 -17.91 0.92
C ARG A 404 22.76 -17.29 1.70
N GLU A 405 23.12 -16.03 1.42
CA GLU A 405 24.24 -15.33 2.06
C GLU A 405 23.99 -15.08 3.55
N HIS A 406 22.79 -14.59 3.93
CA HIS A 406 22.38 -14.51 5.34
C HIS A 406 22.51 -15.89 6.03
N ASN A 407 22.02 -16.93 5.35
CA ASN A 407 22.05 -18.30 5.84
C ASN A 407 23.44 -18.97 5.81
N ARG A 408 24.44 -18.36 5.15
CA ARG A 408 25.86 -18.73 5.19
C ARG A 408 26.51 -18.08 6.39
N ILE A 409 26.43 -16.75 6.49
CA ILE A 409 26.94 -15.93 7.60
C ILE A 409 26.43 -16.45 8.94
N ALA A 410 25.11 -16.71 9.08
CA ALA A 410 24.54 -17.18 10.34
C ALA A 410 25.12 -18.53 10.83
N LYS A 411 25.52 -19.42 9.91
CA LYS A 411 26.10 -20.72 10.24
C LYS A 411 27.57 -20.61 10.63
N GLU A 412 28.33 -19.80 9.90
CA GLU A 412 29.72 -19.48 10.25
C GLU A 412 29.78 -18.76 11.60
N LEU A 413 28.91 -17.77 11.84
CA LEU A 413 28.77 -17.12 13.15
C LEU A 413 28.33 -18.10 14.26
N LYS A 414 27.49 -19.12 13.97
CA LYS A 414 27.15 -20.15 14.97
C LYS A 414 28.33 -21.05 15.31
N ILE A 415 29.19 -21.37 14.34
CA ILE A 415 30.41 -22.17 14.54
C ILE A 415 31.44 -21.36 15.34
N LEU A 416 31.64 -20.09 14.99
CA LEU A 416 32.55 -19.17 15.68
C LEU A 416 32.08 -18.86 17.10
N ASN A 417 30.76 -18.71 17.29
CA ASN A 417 30.14 -18.27 18.53
C ASN A 417 29.03 -19.24 19.03
N PRO A 418 29.37 -20.47 19.48
CA PRO A 418 28.38 -21.49 19.82
C PRO A 418 27.36 -21.06 20.90
N LYS A 419 27.77 -20.17 21.82
CA LYS A 419 26.93 -19.63 22.90
C LYS A 419 25.89 -18.58 22.45
N TRP A 420 25.92 -18.10 21.19
CA TRP A 420 24.93 -17.12 20.72
C TRP A 420 23.54 -17.77 20.51
N SER A 421 22.50 -17.02 20.89
CA SER A 421 21.08 -17.36 20.71
C SER A 421 20.63 -17.13 19.26
N ASP A 422 19.44 -17.66 18.91
CA ASP A 422 18.83 -17.44 17.59
C ASP A 422 18.74 -15.96 17.21
N GLU A 423 18.15 -15.13 18.08
CA GLU A 423 18.01 -13.69 17.85
C GLU A 423 19.36 -13.00 17.67
N LYS A 424 20.37 -13.39 18.46
CA LYS A 424 21.72 -12.82 18.36
C LYS A 424 22.39 -13.15 17.02
N LEU A 425 22.20 -14.37 16.53
CA LEU A 425 22.71 -14.81 15.23
C LEU A 425 21.94 -14.14 14.08
N PHE A 426 20.61 -14.09 14.16
CA PHE A 426 19.77 -13.43 13.17
C PHE A 426 20.15 -11.95 13.02
N GLN A 427 20.25 -11.20 14.13
CA GLN A 427 20.50 -9.76 14.07
C GLN A 427 21.94 -9.42 13.66
N GLU A 428 22.98 -10.13 14.12
CA GLU A 428 24.35 -9.86 13.66
C GLU A 428 24.55 -10.29 12.19
N SER A 429 23.88 -11.36 11.72
CA SER A 429 23.90 -11.76 10.31
C SER A 429 23.16 -10.74 9.43
N ARG A 430 21.96 -10.32 9.83
CA ARG A 430 21.20 -9.23 9.18
C ARG A 430 22.02 -7.95 9.14
N ARG A 431 22.64 -7.56 10.25
CA ARG A 431 23.48 -6.36 10.35
C ARG A 431 24.68 -6.43 9.41
N LEU A 432 25.34 -7.58 9.28
CA LEU A 432 26.44 -7.76 8.33
C LEU A 432 25.93 -7.70 6.90
N VAL A 433 24.86 -8.43 6.54
CA VAL A 433 24.25 -8.38 5.20
C VAL A 433 23.86 -6.95 4.81
N ILE A 434 23.27 -6.17 5.72
CA ILE A 434 22.98 -4.74 5.50
C ILE A 434 24.26 -3.96 5.16
N ALA A 435 25.36 -4.19 5.88
CA ALA A 435 26.64 -3.56 5.58
C ALA A 435 27.20 -3.99 4.19
N LEU A 436 27.00 -5.24 3.77
CA LEU A 436 27.39 -5.69 2.42
C LEU A 436 26.55 -5.03 1.33
N LEU A 437 25.22 -4.93 1.52
CA LEU A 437 24.30 -4.23 0.62
C LEU A 437 24.67 -2.75 0.49
N GLN A 438 24.99 -2.09 1.60
CA GLN A 438 25.42 -0.69 1.62
C GLN A 438 26.79 -0.53 0.93
N GLN A 439 27.79 -1.36 1.25
CA GLN A 439 29.11 -1.30 0.60
C GLN A 439 29.01 -1.49 -0.92
N ILE A 440 28.37 -2.57 -1.40
CA ILE A 440 28.22 -2.83 -2.85
C ILE A 440 27.45 -1.67 -3.53
N THR A 441 26.41 -1.14 -2.88
CA THR A 441 25.63 -0.02 -3.44
C THR A 441 26.47 1.25 -3.62
N TYR A 442 27.29 1.63 -2.64
CA TYR A 442 28.06 2.89 -2.70
C TYR A 442 29.42 2.75 -3.38
N ASN A 443 30.03 1.56 -3.37
CA ASN A 443 31.41 1.32 -3.85
C ASN A 443 31.47 0.60 -5.21
N GLU A 444 30.43 -0.11 -5.64
CA GLU A 444 30.39 -0.74 -6.98
C GLU A 444 29.29 -0.15 -7.87
N TYR A 445 28.08 0.04 -7.33
CA TYR A 445 26.92 0.43 -8.12
C TYR A 445 26.85 1.94 -8.42
N LEU A 446 26.95 2.81 -7.41
CA LEU A 446 26.91 4.27 -7.64
C LEU A 446 28.02 4.78 -8.58
N PRO A 447 29.28 4.31 -8.50
CA PRO A 447 30.32 4.72 -9.46
C PRO A 447 30.00 4.29 -10.89
N ALA A 448 29.40 3.11 -11.07
CA ALA A 448 28.92 2.63 -12.36
C ALA A 448 27.66 3.36 -12.88
N LEU A 449 26.93 4.08 -12.01
CA LEU A 449 25.74 4.86 -12.37
C LEU A 449 26.06 6.32 -12.73
N LEU A 450 26.85 6.99 -11.89
CA LEU A 450 27.05 8.44 -11.92
C LEU A 450 28.47 8.87 -12.36
N GLY A 451 29.44 7.95 -12.31
CA GLY A 451 30.87 8.29 -12.45
C GLY A 451 31.47 8.84 -11.15
N GLU A 452 32.80 8.72 -11.00
CA GLU A 452 33.51 9.02 -9.75
C GLU A 452 33.42 10.50 -9.34
N ASN A 453 33.42 11.41 -10.32
CA ASN A 453 33.34 12.87 -10.11
C ASN A 453 32.10 13.31 -9.32
N TYR A 454 31.03 12.49 -9.32
CA TYR A 454 29.81 12.76 -8.55
C TYR A 454 29.88 12.31 -7.09
N LEU A 455 30.92 11.54 -6.73
CA LEU A 455 31.00 10.78 -5.47
C LEU A 455 32.12 11.24 -4.52
N GLU A 456 32.99 12.16 -4.96
CA GLU A 456 33.95 12.87 -4.08
C GLU A 456 33.23 13.42 -2.83
N ASP A 457 32.12 14.12 -3.08
CA ASP A 457 31.14 14.64 -2.12
C ASP A 457 30.44 13.58 -1.23
N ILE A 458 30.65 12.27 -1.43
CA ILE A 458 29.94 11.15 -0.76
C ILE A 458 30.90 10.26 0.05
N TYR A 459 32.12 10.03 -0.45
CA TYR A 459 33.04 9.12 0.21
C TYR A 459 33.43 9.61 1.62
N ASP A 460 33.71 10.91 1.77
CA ASP A 460 34.07 11.55 3.06
C ASP A 460 32.89 11.74 4.03
N LEU A 461 31.65 11.46 3.60
CA LEU A 461 30.45 11.63 4.43
C LEU A 461 30.20 10.40 5.32
N ASN A 462 30.92 10.28 6.44
CA ASN A 462 30.83 9.16 7.39
C ASN A 462 30.13 9.50 8.73
N THR A 463 29.55 10.69 8.85
CA THR A 463 29.02 11.21 10.11
C THR A 463 27.51 11.41 10.03
N TYR A 464 26.75 10.62 10.80
CA TYR A 464 25.30 10.75 10.93
C TYR A 464 24.84 12.13 11.47
N SER A 465 23.68 12.61 10.99
CA SER A 465 23.04 13.85 11.45
C SER A 465 21.52 13.70 11.66
N GLU A 466 21.08 13.90 12.90
CA GLU A 466 19.67 13.85 13.33
C GLU A 466 18.77 14.91 12.67
N SER A 467 19.36 15.93 12.05
CA SER A 467 18.65 16.99 11.33
C SER A 467 18.19 16.59 9.91
N ILE A 468 18.66 15.45 9.40
CA ILE A 468 18.38 15.00 8.03
C ILE A 468 17.17 14.05 8.05
N ASP A 469 16.11 14.44 7.33
CA ASP A 469 15.06 13.51 6.90
C ASP A 469 15.65 12.54 5.86
N PRO A 470 15.76 11.22 6.16
CA PRO A 470 16.31 10.22 5.26
C PRO A 470 15.29 9.74 4.23
N ARG A 471 13.99 10.03 4.40
CA ARG A 471 12.90 9.43 3.60
C ARG A 471 13.15 9.60 2.11
N ILE A 472 12.95 8.51 1.38
CA ILE A 472 12.85 8.49 -0.08
C ILE A 472 11.89 9.57 -0.56
N SER A 473 12.36 10.41 -1.49
CA SER A 473 11.52 11.40 -2.13
C SER A 473 10.59 10.76 -3.17
N ASN A 474 9.36 11.26 -3.25
CA ASN A 474 8.33 10.76 -4.15
C ASN A 474 8.80 10.85 -5.61
N SER A 475 9.56 11.90 -5.97
CA SER A 475 10.21 12.08 -7.27
C SER A 475 11.35 11.09 -7.55
N PHE A 476 12.10 10.65 -6.53
CA PHE A 476 13.08 9.58 -6.68
C PHE A 476 12.40 8.26 -7.02
N ALA A 477 11.48 7.78 -6.15
CA ALA A 477 10.85 6.47 -6.31
C ALA A 477 9.95 6.38 -7.55
N THR A 478 9.22 7.45 -7.87
CA THR A 478 8.16 7.42 -8.89
C THR A 478 8.66 7.74 -10.30
N ALA A 479 9.74 8.51 -10.43
CA ALA A 479 10.20 9.01 -11.72
C ALA A 479 11.69 8.77 -11.96
N ALA A 480 12.59 9.23 -11.07
CA ALA A 480 14.01 9.19 -11.35
C ALA A 480 14.57 7.76 -11.38
N PHE A 481 14.32 6.96 -10.34
CA PHE A 481 14.85 5.59 -10.25
C PHE A 481 14.19 4.61 -11.24
N LYS A 482 13.05 5.00 -11.83
CA LYS A 482 12.35 4.21 -12.87
C LYS A 482 13.05 4.21 -14.24
N PHE A 483 14.21 4.85 -14.37
CA PHE A 483 15.17 4.60 -15.46
C PHE A 483 15.53 3.11 -15.58
N ALA A 484 15.56 2.37 -14.45
CA ALA A 484 15.83 0.94 -14.40
C ALA A 484 15.03 0.11 -15.42
N ASN A 485 13.75 0.49 -15.63
CA ASN A 485 12.84 -0.23 -16.52
C ASN A 485 13.23 -0.12 -18.01
N SER A 486 14.06 0.86 -18.38
CA SER A 486 14.61 0.99 -19.75
C SER A 486 15.86 0.15 -19.98
N LEU A 487 16.58 -0.24 -18.91
CA LEU A 487 17.75 -1.14 -18.96
C LEU A 487 17.38 -2.61 -19.24
N ILE A 488 16.11 -2.97 -19.05
CA ILE A 488 15.61 -4.34 -19.16
C ILE A 488 15.72 -4.85 -20.60
N ASP A 489 16.26 -6.06 -20.77
CA ASP A 489 16.37 -6.71 -22.07
C ASP A 489 15.12 -7.53 -22.42
N ASP A 490 14.85 -7.71 -23.72
CA ASP A 490 13.69 -8.48 -24.20
C ASP A 490 13.88 -10.00 -23.97
N GLN A 491 15.14 -10.41 -23.87
CA GLN A 491 15.60 -11.78 -23.89
C GLN A 491 16.63 -12.04 -22.77
N ILE A 492 16.54 -13.17 -22.08
CA ILE A 492 17.48 -13.60 -21.03
C ILE A 492 18.27 -14.81 -21.55
N GLY A 493 19.60 -14.72 -21.59
CA GLY A 493 20.45 -15.86 -21.95
C GLY A 493 20.65 -16.86 -20.81
N LEU A 494 20.87 -18.13 -21.16
CA LEU A 494 21.30 -19.18 -20.23
C LEU A 494 22.71 -19.62 -20.60
N TYR A 495 23.68 -19.29 -19.74
CA TYR A 495 25.11 -19.46 -20.01
C TYR A 495 25.73 -20.61 -19.21
N ASP A 496 26.45 -21.51 -19.88
CA ASP A 496 27.11 -22.67 -19.26
C ASP A 496 28.39 -22.31 -18.48
N LYS A 497 29.06 -23.32 -17.91
CA LYS A 497 30.35 -23.14 -17.19
C LYS A 497 31.45 -22.55 -18.07
N GLY A 498 31.42 -22.81 -19.38
CA GLY A 498 32.32 -22.22 -20.37
C GLY A 498 31.86 -20.84 -20.86
N GLN A 499 30.87 -20.22 -20.20
CA GLN A 499 30.25 -18.94 -20.54
C GLN A 499 29.58 -18.92 -21.93
N LYS A 500 29.29 -20.08 -22.52
CA LYS A 500 28.63 -20.15 -23.82
C LYS A 500 27.12 -20.08 -23.64
N LEU A 501 26.47 -19.26 -24.46
CA LEU A 501 25.03 -19.16 -24.53
C LEU A 501 24.45 -20.47 -25.07
N GLN A 502 23.71 -21.20 -24.23
CA GLN A 502 23.10 -22.50 -24.57
C GLN A 502 21.66 -22.35 -25.08
N LYS A 503 20.90 -21.43 -24.48
CA LYS A 503 19.48 -21.16 -24.79
C LYS A 503 19.15 -19.71 -24.44
N THR A 504 18.18 -19.14 -25.13
CA THR A 504 17.62 -17.82 -24.82
C THR A 504 16.16 -17.95 -24.40
N LEU A 505 15.73 -17.10 -23.46
CA LEU A 505 14.39 -17.05 -22.89
C LEU A 505 13.74 -15.69 -23.22
N ASN A 506 12.53 -15.70 -23.78
CA ASN A 506 11.75 -14.47 -24.00
C ASN A 506 11.21 -13.97 -22.64
N LEU A 507 11.70 -12.84 -22.13
CA LEU A 507 11.35 -12.32 -20.80
C LEU A 507 9.83 -12.17 -20.63
N ALA A 508 9.13 -11.78 -21.70
CA ALA A 508 7.69 -11.57 -21.69
C ALA A 508 6.88 -12.81 -21.25
N ASP A 509 7.42 -14.01 -21.39
CA ASP A 509 6.73 -15.25 -21.02
C ASP A 509 6.92 -15.62 -19.53
N TYR A 510 7.86 -14.97 -18.83
CA TYR A 510 8.30 -15.30 -17.46
C TYR A 510 7.93 -14.27 -16.38
N PHE A 511 7.30 -13.15 -16.73
CA PHE A 511 6.83 -12.19 -15.72
C PHE A 511 5.86 -12.84 -14.73
N ASN A 512 6.10 -12.69 -13.42
CA ASN A 512 5.35 -13.32 -12.32
C ASN A 512 5.25 -14.87 -12.43
N LYS A 513 6.21 -15.51 -13.11
CA LYS A 513 6.21 -16.95 -13.47
C LYS A 513 7.64 -17.57 -13.35
N PRO A 514 8.22 -17.69 -12.14
CA PRO A 514 9.65 -17.99 -11.98
C PRO A 514 10.02 -19.49 -12.10
N TYR A 515 9.20 -20.32 -12.76
CA TYR A 515 9.40 -21.77 -12.87
C TYR A 515 10.69 -22.20 -13.54
N VAL A 516 11.21 -21.37 -14.44
CA VAL A 516 12.47 -21.60 -15.19
C VAL A 516 13.72 -21.64 -14.30
N ILE A 517 13.66 -21.13 -13.07
CA ILE A 517 14.79 -21.07 -12.13
C ILE A 517 15.13 -22.46 -11.58
N GLU A 518 14.11 -23.30 -11.36
CA GLU A 518 14.24 -24.64 -10.79
C GLU A 518 14.43 -25.74 -11.85
N GLU A 519 14.57 -25.38 -13.13
CA GLU A 519 15.02 -26.29 -14.18
C GLU A 519 16.50 -26.67 -13.95
N PRO A 520 16.96 -27.89 -14.30
CA PRO A 520 18.30 -28.37 -13.99
C PRO A 520 19.45 -27.42 -14.41
N GLY A 521 20.12 -26.86 -13.40
CA GLY A 521 21.25 -25.93 -13.54
C GLY A 521 20.89 -24.53 -14.04
N ASN A 522 19.60 -24.18 -14.19
CA ASN A 522 19.23 -22.84 -14.69
C ASN A 522 19.55 -21.72 -13.71
N PHE A 523 19.49 -21.96 -12.39
CA PHE A 523 19.90 -21.00 -11.36
C PHE A 523 21.27 -20.37 -11.68
N ASP A 524 22.31 -21.18 -11.86
CA ASP A 524 23.64 -20.70 -12.22
C ASP A 524 23.72 -20.10 -13.63
N LYS A 525 22.98 -20.65 -14.60
CA LYS A 525 22.95 -20.09 -15.96
C LYS A 525 22.37 -18.66 -15.96
N LEU A 526 21.48 -18.36 -15.02
CA LEU A 526 20.92 -17.02 -14.76
C LEU A 526 21.89 -16.14 -13.96
N ILE A 527 22.66 -16.68 -13.00
CA ILE A 527 23.76 -15.94 -12.35
C ILE A 527 24.80 -15.50 -13.39
N ARG A 528 25.23 -16.42 -14.26
CA ARG A 528 26.13 -16.09 -15.38
C ARG A 528 25.47 -15.13 -16.39
N CYS A 529 24.14 -15.16 -16.55
CA CYS A 529 23.43 -14.15 -17.35
C CYS A 529 23.56 -12.74 -16.76
N LEU A 530 23.47 -12.60 -15.43
CA LEU A 530 23.64 -11.31 -14.76
C LEU A 530 25.01 -10.70 -15.06
N SER A 531 26.10 -11.48 -14.97
CA SER A 531 27.45 -10.96 -15.16
C SER A 531 27.91 -10.89 -16.63
N LEU A 532 27.40 -11.72 -17.54
CA LEU A 532 27.86 -11.77 -18.93
C LEU A 532 27.04 -10.91 -19.89
N GLN A 533 25.72 -10.87 -19.75
CA GLN A 533 24.85 -10.22 -20.73
C GLN A 533 24.80 -8.70 -20.48
N LYS A 534 24.99 -7.92 -21.55
CA LYS A 534 24.84 -6.46 -21.50
C LYS A 534 23.37 -6.05 -21.33
N ALA A 535 23.12 -5.07 -20.48
CA ALA A 535 21.83 -4.40 -20.35
C ALA A 535 21.57 -3.46 -21.54
N GLN A 536 20.32 -2.99 -21.68
CA GLN A 536 19.98 -1.88 -22.58
C GLN A 536 20.52 -0.54 -22.04
N LEU A 537 20.57 0.49 -22.88
CA LEU A 537 20.86 1.87 -22.46
C LEU A 537 19.66 2.52 -21.74
N PRO A 538 19.90 3.43 -20.78
CA PRO A 538 18.83 4.14 -20.07
C PRO A 538 18.25 5.29 -20.90
N ASP A 539 17.42 4.98 -21.89
CA ASP A 539 16.73 5.97 -22.71
C ASP A 539 15.23 5.65 -22.90
N MET A 540 14.51 6.49 -23.66
CA MET A 540 13.08 6.30 -23.92
C MET A 540 12.73 5.17 -24.92
N ASN A 541 13.66 4.27 -25.26
CA ASN A 541 13.46 3.17 -26.21
C ASN A 541 13.42 1.82 -25.46
N PHE A 542 12.29 1.57 -24.81
CA PHE A 542 12.02 0.39 -24.00
C PHE A 542 11.74 -0.87 -24.86
N VAL A 543 12.30 -2.02 -24.46
CA VAL A 543 12.08 -3.32 -25.16
C VAL A 543 10.61 -3.75 -25.19
N LYS A 544 10.25 -4.67 -26.10
CA LYS A 544 8.86 -5.06 -26.35
C LYS A 544 8.24 -5.78 -25.15
N ALA A 545 9.03 -6.58 -24.43
CA ALA A 545 8.65 -7.26 -23.19
C ALA A 545 8.04 -6.29 -22.16
N VAL A 546 8.59 -5.09 -21.98
CA VAL A 546 8.08 -4.10 -21.01
C VAL A 546 7.20 -3.00 -21.62
N SER A 547 7.29 -2.73 -22.93
CA SER A 547 6.55 -1.64 -23.59
C SER A 547 5.25 -2.04 -24.28
N ASN A 548 4.98 -3.34 -24.43
CA ASN A 548 3.75 -3.86 -25.07
C ASN A 548 3.26 -5.19 -24.48
N LYS A 549 4.12 -5.90 -23.75
CA LYS A 549 3.89 -7.26 -23.24
C LYS A 549 4.13 -7.40 -21.73
N LEU A 550 4.17 -6.30 -20.97
CA LEU A 550 4.38 -6.39 -19.53
C LEU A 550 3.21 -7.16 -18.90
N PHE A 551 3.50 -8.19 -18.11
CA PHE A 551 2.46 -9.07 -17.53
C PHE A 551 1.52 -9.70 -18.57
N GLN A 552 2.00 -9.99 -19.79
CA GLN A 552 1.15 -10.58 -20.83
C GLN A 552 0.57 -11.95 -20.43
N ASN A 553 -0.63 -12.20 -20.98
CA ASN A 553 -1.24 -13.52 -21.05
C ASN A 553 -2.01 -13.59 -22.38
N GLY A 554 -1.58 -14.47 -23.28
CA GLY A 554 -1.91 -14.35 -24.70
C GLY A 554 -1.06 -13.30 -25.42
N ASN A 555 -1.68 -12.46 -26.26
CA ASN A 555 -0.97 -11.70 -27.31
C ASN A 555 -0.49 -10.29 -26.89
N TYR A 556 -1.03 -9.72 -25.82
CA TYR A 556 -0.69 -8.37 -25.34
C TYR A 556 -0.52 -8.31 -23.82
N GLY A 557 0.14 -7.26 -23.35
CA GLY A 557 0.28 -6.88 -21.95
C GLY A 557 0.19 -5.36 -21.76
N LEU A 558 0.80 -4.83 -20.70
CA LEU A 558 0.89 -3.39 -20.41
C LEU A 558 2.17 -2.77 -20.99
N ASP A 559 2.30 -1.45 -20.82
CA ASP A 559 3.47 -0.63 -21.18
C ASP A 559 4.01 0.08 -19.94
N SER A 560 5.18 -0.37 -19.46
CA SER A 560 5.85 0.15 -18.27
C SER A 560 6.16 1.65 -18.35
N PHE A 561 6.50 2.17 -19.53
CA PHE A 561 6.81 3.60 -19.68
C PHE A 561 5.53 4.44 -19.61
N SER A 562 4.44 3.96 -20.22
CA SER A 562 3.10 4.53 -20.05
C SER A 562 2.63 4.52 -18.60
N LEU A 563 2.86 3.42 -17.87
CA LEU A 563 2.52 3.30 -16.45
C LEU A 563 3.36 4.23 -15.56
N ASN A 564 4.67 4.34 -15.79
CA ASN A 564 5.56 5.23 -15.04
C ASN A 564 5.17 6.71 -15.20
N MET A 565 4.85 7.14 -16.42
CA MET A 565 4.31 8.48 -16.67
C MET A 565 2.99 8.71 -15.93
N GLN A 566 2.05 7.77 -15.99
CA GLN A 566 0.76 7.89 -15.31
C GLN A 566 0.90 7.88 -13.78
N ARG A 567 1.84 7.09 -13.23
CA ARG A 567 2.20 7.08 -11.79
C ARG A 567 2.79 8.42 -11.36
N GLY A 568 3.68 9.02 -12.15
CA GLY A 568 4.17 10.39 -11.92
C GLY A 568 3.05 11.43 -11.84
N ARG A 569 2.08 11.36 -12.75
CA ARG A 569 0.92 12.27 -12.78
C ARG A 569 -0.08 12.04 -11.64
N ASP A 570 -0.34 10.77 -11.28
CA ASP A 570 -1.13 10.37 -10.11
C ASP A 570 -0.50 10.84 -8.80
N HIS A 571 0.83 10.83 -8.73
CA HIS A 571 1.60 11.29 -7.58
C HIS A 571 1.78 12.82 -7.54
N GLY A 572 1.25 13.56 -8.53
CA GLY A 572 1.44 15.01 -8.63
C GLY A 572 2.92 15.40 -8.69
N ILE A 573 3.75 14.61 -9.38
CA ILE A 573 5.16 14.95 -9.60
C ILE A 573 5.23 16.17 -10.54
N PRO A 574 5.87 17.29 -10.13
CA PRO A 574 6.04 18.46 -10.98
C PRO A 574 6.79 18.17 -12.29
N SER A 575 6.68 19.09 -13.24
CA SER A 575 7.36 19.00 -14.54
C SER A 575 8.87 18.85 -14.45
N TYR A 576 9.44 18.26 -15.50
CA TYR A 576 10.88 18.22 -15.74
C TYR A 576 11.56 19.61 -15.59
N VAL A 577 10.92 20.67 -16.09
CA VAL A 577 11.44 22.05 -16.02
C VAL A 577 11.49 22.57 -14.58
N GLN A 578 10.49 22.27 -13.74
CA GLN A 578 10.50 22.65 -12.33
C GLN A 578 11.62 21.94 -11.55
N PHE A 579 11.93 20.67 -11.86
CA PHE A 579 13.08 19.98 -11.27
C PHE A 579 14.41 20.59 -11.73
N ARG A 580 14.55 20.99 -13.00
CA ARG A 580 15.76 21.69 -13.45
C ARG A 580 15.94 23.04 -12.76
N LYS A 581 14.87 23.81 -12.58
CA LYS A 581 14.88 25.07 -11.83
C LYS A 581 15.23 24.87 -10.35
N TYR A 582 14.71 23.82 -9.72
CA TYR A 582 15.00 23.47 -8.32
C TYR A 582 16.48 23.16 -8.05
N PHE A 583 17.20 22.57 -9.03
CA PHE A 583 18.63 22.32 -8.91
C PHE A 583 19.52 23.47 -9.44
N GLY A 584 18.94 24.64 -9.72
CA GLY A 584 19.68 25.82 -10.17
C GLY A 584 20.20 25.74 -11.62
N PHE A 585 19.70 24.80 -12.43
CA PHE A 585 20.07 24.73 -13.84
C PHE A 585 19.39 25.83 -14.67
N SER A 586 19.97 26.14 -15.84
CA SER A 586 19.47 27.15 -16.78
C SER A 586 17.98 27.00 -17.10
N GLU A 587 17.26 28.13 -17.10
CA GLU A 587 15.81 28.15 -17.25
C GLU A 587 15.34 27.80 -18.68
N ILE A 588 14.38 26.88 -18.75
CA ILE A 588 13.81 26.37 -20.00
C ILE A 588 12.37 26.89 -20.13
N ASN A 589 12.20 27.97 -20.89
CA ASN A 589 10.89 28.59 -21.16
C ASN A 589 10.30 28.20 -22.53
N SER A 590 11.07 27.50 -23.36
CA SER A 590 10.74 27.16 -24.74
C SER A 590 11.47 25.89 -25.19
N PHE A 591 10.94 25.16 -26.17
CA PHE A 591 11.56 23.91 -26.64
C PHE A 591 12.95 24.09 -27.29
N SER A 592 13.29 25.29 -27.78
CA SER A 592 14.64 25.58 -28.29
C SER A 592 15.69 25.64 -27.18
N LYS A 593 15.31 26.03 -25.95
CA LYS A 593 16.19 25.99 -24.76
C LYS A 593 16.50 24.58 -24.24
N LEU A 594 16.04 23.54 -24.93
CA LEU A 594 16.45 22.16 -24.71
C LEU A 594 17.70 21.76 -25.52
N GLU A 595 18.08 22.51 -26.55
CA GLU A 595 19.21 22.16 -27.45
C GLU A 595 20.56 22.10 -26.71
N ASP A 596 20.68 22.80 -25.56
CA ASP A 596 21.84 22.80 -24.67
C ASP A 596 21.99 21.49 -23.85
N VAL A 597 20.95 20.64 -23.76
CA VAL A 597 20.91 19.49 -22.81
C VAL A 597 20.44 18.17 -23.41
N MET A 598 19.75 18.19 -24.56
CA MET A 598 19.25 16.97 -25.21
C MET A 598 19.33 17.03 -26.74
N PRO A 599 19.46 15.88 -27.43
CA PRO A 599 19.59 15.86 -28.88
C PRO A 599 18.35 16.44 -29.57
N LYS A 600 18.56 17.23 -30.64
CA LYS A 600 17.49 17.85 -31.45
C LYS A 600 16.39 16.88 -31.88
N THR A 601 16.73 15.63 -32.18
CA THR A 601 15.78 14.56 -32.51
C THR A 601 14.81 14.25 -31.37
N LYS A 602 15.24 14.31 -30.10
CA LYS A 602 14.37 14.18 -28.93
C LYS A 602 13.49 15.43 -28.75
N ILE A 603 14.05 16.62 -28.98
CA ILE A 603 13.33 17.90 -28.89
C ILE A 603 12.18 17.96 -29.90
N ASP A 604 12.42 17.52 -31.14
CA ASP A 604 11.40 17.52 -32.19
C ASP A 604 10.33 16.44 -31.93
N GLN A 605 10.69 15.31 -31.29
CA GLN A 605 9.71 14.37 -30.74
C GLN A 605 8.90 14.97 -29.57
N LEU A 606 9.51 15.76 -28.68
CA LEU A 606 8.81 16.45 -27.57
C LEU A 606 7.80 17.48 -28.09
N LYS A 607 8.21 18.32 -29.05
CA LYS A 607 7.33 19.30 -29.75
C LYS A 607 6.13 18.65 -30.41
N ALA A 608 6.24 17.39 -30.83
CA ALA A 608 5.17 16.65 -31.52
C ALA A 608 4.08 16.10 -30.58
N VAL A 609 4.31 16.06 -29.25
CA VAL A 609 3.33 15.53 -28.28
C VAL A 609 2.98 16.48 -27.14
N TYR A 610 3.93 17.30 -26.66
CA TYR A 610 3.68 18.29 -25.61
C TYR A 610 3.43 19.67 -26.22
N ARG A 611 2.41 20.37 -25.73
CA ARG A 611 2.03 21.69 -26.25
C ARG A 611 2.80 22.84 -25.58
N ASN A 612 3.28 22.64 -24.34
CA ASN A 612 4.23 23.52 -23.68
C ASN A 612 5.42 22.72 -23.12
N VAL A 613 6.59 23.34 -23.00
CA VAL A 613 7.78 22.69 -22.42
C VAL A 613 7.61 22.38 -20.93
N ASN A 614 6.76 23.13 -20.21
CA ASN A 614 6.38 22.88 -18.82
C ASN A 614 5.37 21.72 -18.67
N ASP A 615 4.81 21.20 -19.77
CA ASP A 615 3.96 20.00 -19.73
C ASP A 615 4.79 18.71 -19.62
N ILE A 616 6.10 18.75 -19.88
CA ILE A 616 6.97 17.57 -19.91
C ILE A 616 7.02 16.87 -18.55
N ASP A 617 6.63 15.60 -18.52
CA ASP A 617 6.68 14.75 -17.32
C ASP A 617 8.14 14.42 -16.95
N LEU A 618 8.48 14.43 -15.66
CA LEU A 618 9.87 14.33 -15.18
C LEU A 618 10.66 13.15 -15.79
N ILE A 619 10.08 11.95 -15.83
CA ILE A 619 10.75 10.76 -16.38
C ILE A 619 11.01 10.88 -17.90
N VAL A 620 10.16 11.60 -18.65
CA VAL A 620 10.30 11.77 -20.10
C VAL A 620 11.41 12.78 -20.40
N GLY A 621 11.44 13.90 -19.67
CA GLY A 621 12.55 14.86 -19.79
C GLY A 621 13.88 14.28 -19.34
N GLY A 622 13.90 13.57 -18.21
CA GLY A 622 15.11 12.94 -17.67
C GLY A 622 15.72 11.85 -18.57
N LEU A 623 14.89 11.04 -19.24
CA LEU A 623 15.34 10.05 -20.24
C LEU A 623 15.53 10.64 -21.66
N ALA A 624 15.31 11.95 -21.83
CA ALA A 624 15.61 12.69 -23.05
C ALA A 624 16.96 13.42 -22.99
N GLU A 625 17.45 13.75 -21.78
CA GLU A 625 18.76 14.36 -21.56
C GLU A 625 19.91 13.52 -22.13
N THR A 626 20.97 14.22 -22.54
CA THR A 626 22.24 13.59 -22.88
C THR A 626 22.93 13.16 -21.59
N PRO A 627 23.41 11.91 -21.47
CA PRO A 627 24.20 11.49 -20.31
C PRO A 627 25.46 12.34 -20.13
N GLU A 628 25.82 12.59 -18.88
CA GLU A 628 27.03 13.33 -18.52
C GLU A 628 28.28 12.46 -18.69
N ASN A 629 29.48 13.06 -18.75
CA ASN A 629 30.72 12.30 -18.87
C ASN A 629 30.88 11.34 -17.67
N GLN A 630 31.12 10.05 -17.95
CA GLN A 630 31.15 8.92 -17.01
C GLN A 630 29.81 8.56 -16.32
N SER A 631 28.75 9.36 -16.47
CA SER A 631 27.41 9.03 -15.98
C SER A 631 26.64 8.22 -17.03
N LEU A 632 25.76 7.34 -16.56
CA LEU A 632 24.75 6.70 -17.42
C LEU A 632 23.53 7.61 -17.67
N LEU A 633 23.36 8.65 -16.86
CA LEU A 633 22.17 9.50 -16.82
C LEU A 633 22.48 10.98 -17.09
N GLY A 634 21.45 11.71 -17.51
CA GLY A 634 21.49 13.16 -17.64
C GLY A 634 21.37 13.88 -16.30
N PRO A 635 21.83 15.15 -16.23
CA PRO A 635 22.04 15.92 -15.00
C PRO A 635 20.84 15.99 -14.07
N THR A 636 19.61 16.01 -14.59
CA THR A 636 18.40 16.09 -13.74
C THR A 636 18.18 14.80 -12.97
N LEU A 637 18.38 13.64 -13.59
CA LEU A 637 18.23 12.36 -12.90
C LEU A 637 19.45 12.06 -12.02
N SER A 638 20.67 12.36 -12.51
CA SER A 638 21.91 12.32 -11.72
C SER A 638 21.72 13.04 -10.37
N ARG A 639 21.22 14.29 -10.40
CA ARG A 639 21.09 15.13 -9.20
C ARG A 639 19.99 14.69 -8.24
N ILE A 640 18.85 14.17 -8.72
CA ILE A 640 17.80 13.59 -7.86
C ILE A 640 18.32 12.34 -7.14
N ILE A 641 19.05 11.47 -7.84
CA ILE A 641 19.62 10.26 -7.26
C ILE A 641 20.69 10.62 -6.24
N LEU A 642 21.62 11.53 -6.58
CA LEU A 642 22.66 12.01 -5.67
C LEU A 642 22.09 12.62 -4.38
N GLU A 643 21.04 13.45 -4.47
CA GLU A 643 20.38 14.06 -3.30
C GLU A 643 19.83 12.98 -2.35
N GLN A 644 19.21 11.94 -2.92
CA GLN A 644 18.63 10.86 -2.14
C GLN A 644 19.72 9.97 -1.51
N MET A 645 20.76 9.59 -2.24
CA MET A 645 21.83 8.74 -1.70
C MET A 645 22.61 9.45 -0.60
N LYS A 646 22.93 10.75 -0.74
CA LYS A 646 23.54 11.55 0.34
C LYS A 646 22.71 11.50 1.64
N ARG A 647 21.39 11.52 1.54
CA ARG A 647 20.48 11.39 2.70
C ARG A 647 20.39 9.98 3.26
N LEU A 648 20.46 8.95 2.41
CA LEU A 648 20.47 7.56 2.86
C LEU A 648 21.75 7.19 3.62
N LYS A 649 22.88 7.86 3.34
CA LYS A 649 24.09 7.76 4.15
C LYS A 649 24.02 8.62 5.41
N LEU A 650 23.86 9.94 5.27
CA LEU A 650 23.95 10.88 6.40
C LEU A 650 22.77 10.82 7.39
N GLY A 651 21.59 10.40 6.94
CA GLY A 651 20.36 10.33 7.75
C GLY A 651 20.11 8.97 8.39
N ASP A 652 21.05 8.03 8.32
CA ASP A 652 20.93 6.68 8.85
C ASP A 652 21.90 6.44 10.04
N ARG A 653 21.35 6.40 11.27
CA ARG A 653 22.11 6.09 12.51
C ARG A 653 22.87 4.76 12.44
N PHE A 654 22.34 3.80 11.68
CA PHE A 654 22.89 2.44 11.56
C PHE A 654 23.62 2.18 10.23
N PHE A 655 23.95 3.23 9.45
CA PHE A 655 24.81 3.07 8.27
C PHE A 655 26.17 2.49 8.66
N PHE A 656 26.72 1.59 7.85
CA PHE A 656 27.80 0.71 8.32
C PHE A 656 29.09 1.42 8.72
N ASP A 657 29.47 2.49 8.01
CA ASP A 657 30.68 3.30 8.27
C ASP A 657 30.43 4.52 9.18
N ASN A 658 29.24 4.65 9.79
CA ASN A 658 28.91 5.79 10.67
C ASN A 658 29.80 5.84 11.92
N GLU A 659 30.73 6.79 11.99
CA GLU A 659 31.67 6.96 13.10
C GLU A 659 30.97 7.19 14.46
N LYS A 660 29.79 7.83 14.44
CA LYS A 660 29.02 8.18 15.65
C LYS A 660 28.09 7.07 16.14
N ASN A 661 28.08 5.91 15.50
CA ASN A 661 27.28 4.78 15.97
C ASN A 661 27.92 4.20 17.26
N PRO A 662 27.23 4.21 18.43
CA PRO A 662 27.80 3.72 19.69
C PRO A 662 28.13 2.21 19.66
N TYR A 663 27.59 1.48 18.70
CA TYR A 663 27.87 0.08 18.45
C TYR A 663 28.52 -0.16 17.07
N LYS A 664 29.28 0.82 16.54
CA LYS A 664 29.96 0.70 15.23
C LYS A 664 30.77 -0.59 15.09
N PHE A 665 30.97 -1.03 13.85
CA PHE A 665 31.92 -2.12 13.58
C PHE A 665 33.34 -1.67 13.99
N THR A 666 34.21 -2.61 14.37
CA THR A 666 35.62 -2.29 14.63
C THR A 666 36.33 -1.91 13.32
N GLU A 667 37.49 -1.26 13.38
CA GLU A 667 38.20 -0.83 12.16
C GLU A 667 38.63 -2.03 11.30
N GLU A 668 38.92 -3.17 11.93
CA GLU A 668 39.23 -4.43 11.26
C GLU A 668 37.96 -5.03 10.62
N GLN A 669 36.81 -5.03 11.32
CA GLN A 669 35.53 -5.44 10.74
C GLN A 669 35.11 -4.55 9.57
N LEU A 670 35.35 -3.23 9.66
CA LEU A 670 35.13 -2.28 8.56
C LEU A 670 36.06 -2.55 7.38
N HIS A 671 37.32 -2.94 7.63
CA HIS A 671 38.25 -3.34 6.59
C HIS A 671 37.77 -4.60 5.84
N GLU A 672 37.27 -5.62 6.55
CA GLU A 672 36.68 -6.81 5.90
C GLU A 672 35.39 -6.49 5.15
N ILE A 673 34.50 -5.67 5.72
CA ILE A 673 33.27 -5.22 5.02
C ILE A 673 33.62 -4.49 3.72
N LYS A 674 34.63 -3.62 3.72
CA LYS A 674 35.04 -2.85 2.53
C LYS A 674 35.57 -3.71 1.38
N LYS A 675 35.89 -4.99 1.61
CA LYS A 675 36.25 -5.96 0.57
C LYS A 675 35.03 -6.57 -0.16
N ALA A 676 33.81 -6.32 0.32
CA ALA A 676 32.61 -6.94 -0.22
C ALA A 676 32.34 -6.51 -1.68
N THR A 677 32.24 -7.51 -2.56
CA THR A 677 31.90 -7.35 -3.99
C THR A 677 30.68 -8.20 -4.32
N LEU A 678 29.89 -7.81 -5.32
CA LEU A 678 28.80 -8.67 -5.78
C LEU A 678 29.32 -9.95 -6.46
N ALA A 679 30.55 -9.92 -7.00
CA ALA A 679 31.27 -11.11 -7.47
C ALA A 679 31.43 -12.16 -6.36
N ARG A 680 31.87 -11.76 -5.16
CA ARG A 680 32.05 -12.64 -4.00
C ARG A 680 30.73 -13.32 -3.61
N VAL A 681 29.65 -12.55 -3.50
CA VAL A 681 28.31 -13.06 -3.19
C VAL A 681 27.84 -14.09 -4.22
N PHE A 682 28.10 -13.85 -5.52
CA PHE A 682 27.76 -14.81 -6.59
C PHE A 682 28.59 -16.10 -6.52
N CYS A 683 29.89 -16.00 -6.17
CA CYS A 683 30.76 -17.16 -5.97
C CYS A 683 30.38 -18.01 -4.73
N ASP A 684 30.02 -17.39 -3.61
CA ASP A 684 29.71 -18.11 -2.36
C ASP A 684 28.30 -18.70 -2.33
N ASN A 685 27.37 -18.16 -3.13
CA ASN A 685 25.95 -18.52 -3.09
C ASN A 685 25.40 -19.08 -4.40
N GLY A 686 26.20 -19.12 -5.48
CA GLY A 686 25.94 -19.95 -6.64
C GLY A 686 26.07 -21.45 -6.33
N ASP A 687 25.52 -22.31 -7.19
CA ASP A 687 25.62 -23.76 -6.99
C ASP A 687 26.96 -24.33 -7.51
N GLU A 688 27.44 -23.82 -8.65
CA GLU A 688 28.63 -24.27 -9.39
C GLU A 688 29.27 -23.07 -10.15
N ILE A 689 29.41 -21.93 -9.46
CA ILE A 689 30.07 -20.71 -9.95
C ILE A 689 31.55 -20.75 -9.56
N GLU A 690 32.39 -21.20 -10.50
CA GLU A 690 33.84 -21.40 -10.28
C GLU A 690 34.69 -20.20 -10.73
N HIS A 691 34.16 -19.39 -11.65
CA HIS A 691 34.83 -18.25 -12.28
C HIS A 691 33.83 -17.13 -12.59
N ILE A 692 34.25 -15.87 -12.39
CA ILE A 692 33.48 -14.65 -12.70
C ILE A 692 34.46 -13.47 -12.85
N GLN A 693 34.04 -12.35 -13.43
CA GLN A 693 34.85 -11.12 -13.41
C GLN A 693 34.62 -10.30 -12.13
N PRO A 694 35.63 -9.59 -11.58
CA PRO A 694 35.50 -8.87 -10.30
C PRO A 694 34.43 -7.78 -10.31
N GLN A 695 34.39 -6.93 -11.35
CA GLN A 695 33.41 -5.84 -11.46
C GLN A 695 32.19 -6.32 -12.25
N VAL A 696 31.30 -7.09 -11.61
CA VAL A 696 30.16 -7.76 -12.28
C VAL A 696 29.17 -6.82 -12.96
N PHE A 697 29.09 -5.54 -12.56
CA PHE A 697 28.26 -4.52 -13.21
C PHE A 697 28.80 -4.07 -14.57
N LYS A 698 30.07 -4.34 -14.86
CA LYS A 698 30.74 -4.03 -16.13
C LYS A 698 30.99 -5.32 -16.92
N PRO A 699 30.94 -5.27 -18.26
CA PRO A 699 31.25 -6.43 -19.10
C PRO A 699 32.71 -6.88 -18.92
N ILE A 700 32.99 -8.11 -19.35
CA ILE A 700 34.36 -8.63 -19.41
C ILE A 700 35.20 -7.74 -20.34
N SER A 701 36.39 -7.33 -19.88
CA SER A 701 37.33 -6.50 -20.63
C SER A 701 38.77 -6.75 -20.17
N GLN A 702 39.76 -6.12 -20.80
CA GLN A 702 41.17 -6.25 -20.41
C GLN A 702 41.44 -5.88 -18.94
N ASN A 703 40.66 -4.96 -18.38
CA ASN A 703 40.77 -4.51 -16.98
C ASN A 703 39.69 -5.13 -16.07
N ASN A 704 38.89 -6.06 -16.59
CA ASN A 704 37.82 -6.76 -15.88
C ASN A 704 37.72 -8.18 -16.45
N LEU A 705 38.83 -8.91 -16.39
CA LEU A 705 38.92 -10.27 -16.90
C LEU A 705 38.13 -11.24 -16.01
N LEU A 706 37.68 -12.34 -16.59
CA LEU A 706 37.19 -13.47 -15.82
C LEU A 706 38.36 -14.09 -15.03
N VAL A 707 38.21 -14.18 -13.72
CA VAL A 707 39.15 -14.85 -12.81
C VAL A 707 38.47 -16.00 -12.09
N SER A 708 39.25 -16.84 -11.41
CA SER A 708 38.67 -17.84 -10.50
C SER A 708 38.03 -17.18 -9.28
N CYS A 709 36.96 -17.76 -8.77
CA CYS A 709 36.36 -17.38 -7.48
C CYS A 709 37.31 -17.53 -6.27
N TRP A 710 38.50 -18.13 -6.46
CA TRP A 710 39.57 -18.21 -5.45
C TRP A 710 40.69 -17.17 -5.66
N SER A 711 40.55 -16.25 -6.63
CA SER A 711 41.54 -15.20 -6.86
C SER A 711 41.49 -14.10 -5.79
N ARG A 712 42.61 -13.40 -5.60
CA ARG A 712 42.70 -12.25 -4.68
C ARG A 712 41.84 -11.06 -5.14
N ASP A 713 41.47 -11.02 -6.42
CA ASP A 713 40.59 -10.01 -7.00
C ASP A 713 39.11 -10.19 -6.60
N ILE A 714 38.75 -11.34 -6.01
CA ILE A 714 37.41 -11.63 -5.46
C ILE A 714 37.57 -12.04 -3.98
N PRO A 715 38.02 -11.11 -3.12
CA PRO A 715 38.46 -11.43 -1.76
C PRO A 715 37.34 -11.96 -0.87
N TYR A 716 37.71 -12.86 0.05
CA TYR A 716 36.85 -13.32 1.13
C TYR A 716 36.81 -12.30 2.28
N ILE A 717 35.67 -12.26 2.97
CA ILE A 717 35.44 -11.48 4.19
C ILE A 717 35.77 -12.38 5.38
N ASP A 718 36.75 -12.02 6.20
CA ASP A 718 37.11 -12.86 7.36
C ASP A 718 36.14 -12.68 8.54
N LEU A 719 35.20 -13.63 8.69
CA LEU A 719 34.25 -13.63 9.80
C LEU A 719 34.88 -13.94 11.17
N ASN A 720 36.16 -14.34 11.27
CA ASN A 720 36.81 -14.55 12.57
C ASN A 720 36.84 -13.28 13.44
N LEU A 721 36.77 -12.09 12.83
CA LEU A 721 36.66 -10.81 13.55
C LEU A 721 35.31 -10.59 14.26
N TRP A 722 34.32 -11.48 14.05
CA TRP A 722 33.05 -11.49 14.78
C TRP A 722 33.04 -12.45 15.99
N ARG A 723 34.19 -13.04 16.34
CA ARG A 723 34.38 -13.68 17.65
C ARG A 723 34.36 -12.62 18.76
N PRO A 724 33.69 -12.83 19.91
CA PRO A 724 33.89 -12.01 21.10
C PRO A 724 35.38 -11.94 21.50
N PRO A 725 35.85 -10.82 22.07
CA PRO A 725 37.17 -10.78 22.67
C PRO A 725 37.27 -11.84 23.78
N PHE A 726 38.41 -12.52 23.85
CA PHE A 726 38.68 -13.52 24.89
C PHE A 726 38.87 -12.83 26.24
N TYR A 727 37.76 -12.60 26.94
CA TYR A 727 37.81 -12.50 28.40
C TYR A 727 38.17 -13.87 28.95
N CYS A 728 39.42 -14.03 29.37
CA CYS A 728 39.77 -15.05 30.35
C CYS A 728 39.06 -14.67 31.65
N ASP A 729 38.22 -15.55 32.19
CA ASP A 729 37.68 -15.42 33.55
C ASP A 729 38.81 -15.60 34.56
N ILE A 730 39.54 -14.51 34.84
CA ILE A 730 40.49 -14.42 35.97
C ILE A 730 39.66 -14.25 37.25
N SER A 731 38.90 -15.29 37.58
CA SER A 731 38.03 -15.38 38.76
C SER A 731 38.11 -16.75 39.44
N VAL A 732 39.21 -17.48 39.21
CA VAL A 732 39.54 -18.76 39.88
C VAL A 732 41.02 -18.78 40.31
N MET A 733 41.58 -17.63 40.68
CA MET A 733 42.87 -17.50 41.38
C MET A 733 42.86 -16.34 42.38
N ASP A 734 41.93 -16.38 43.32
CA ASP A 734 41.96 -15.58 44.55
C ASP A 734 41.46 -16.43 45.74
N ASP A 735 42.30 -17.40 46.13
CA ASP A 735 42.25 -18.05 47.44
C ASP A 735 43.61 -17.85 48.13
N PRO A 736 43.81 -16.75 48.86
CA PRO A 736 45.06 -16.45 49.58
C PRO A 736 45.17 -17.29 50.86
N GLY A 737 45.07 -18.63 50.71
CA GLY A 737 44.68 -19.53 51.79
C GLY A 737 45.52 -20.80 51.99
N ARG A 738 46.48 -21.16 51.12
CA ARG A 738 47.23 -22.43 51.32
C ARG A 738 48.67 -22.51 50.78
N MET A 739 49.52 -23.09 51.64
CA MET A 739 50.81 -23.76 51.41
C MET A 739 52.03 -22.91 50.99
N MET A 740 52.86 -22.62 52.00
CA MET A 740 54.32 -22.61 51.81
C MET A 740 54.79 -24.02 51.40
N GLY A 741 55.74 -24.14 50.46
CA GLY A 741 56.30 -25.46 50.14
C GLY A 741 57.21 -25.56 48.90
N HIS A 742 58.46 -25.08 49.02
CA HIS A 742 59.65 -25.46 48.23
C HIS A 742 59.66 -25.38 46.69
N ALA A 743 60.77 -24.85 46.18
CA ALA A 743 61.13 -24.84 44.76
C ALA A 743 61.71 -26.19 44.27
N GLY A 744 61.52 -26.47 42.99
CA GLY A 744 62.18 -27.55 42.25
C GLY A 744 61.88 -27.43 40.75
N GLY A 745 62.90 -27.25 39.91
CA GLY A 745 62.73 -26.97 38.48
C GLY A 745 63.44 -27.98 37.56
N GLY A 746 62.88 -28.16 36.37
CA GLY A 746 63.41 -28.97 35.25
C GLY A 746 62.23 -29.42 34.37
N LEU A 747 62.06 -28.94 33.13
CA LEU A 747 62.86 -29.03 31.90
C LEU A 747 62.70 -30.35 31.11
N MET A 748 62.38 -30.16 29.82
CA MET A 748 62.43 -31.08 28.67
C MET A 748 61.32 -32.15 28.48
N PRO A 749 61.01 -32.55 27.22
CA PRO A 749 59.74 -33.18 26.84
C PRO A 749 59.93 -34.55 26.09
N PRO A 750 59.26 -34.89 24.97
CA PRO A 750 58.16 -35.87 24.95
C PRO A 750 58.41 -37.10 24.02
N GLN A 751 57.32 -37.81 23.63
CA GLN A 751 57.20 -38.93 22.64
C GLN A 751 57.17 -40.36 23.26
N PRO A 752 56.76 -41.45 22.54
CA PRO A 752 55.33 -41.75 22.27
C PRO A 752 54.99 -43.28 22.35
N TYR A 753 53.94 -43.73 21.63
CA TYR A 753 53.40 -45.11 21.50
C TYR A 753 52.64 -45.66 22.74
N GLY A 754 51.67 -46.58 22.60
CA GLY A 754 50.99 -47.08 21.37
C GLY A 754 50.05 -48.27 21.61
N MET A 755 49.08 -48.45 20.70
CA MET A 755 48.27 -49.66 20.38
C MET A 755 47.50 -50.47 21.46
N ASN A 756 46.19 -50.57 21.23
CA ASN A 756 45.27 -51.71 21.55
C ASN A 756 45.81 -53.07 20.99
N PRO A 757 45.35 -54.28 21.41
CA PRO A 757 43.92 -54.61 21.61
C PRO A 757 43.53 -55.73 22.62
N GLN A 758 42.21 -55.96 22.77
CA GLN A 758 41.48 -57.23 23.09
C GLN A 758 41.84 -58.01 24.40
N GLY A 759 40.88 -58.55 25.17
CA GLY A 759 39.42 -58.60 25.02
C GLY A 759 38.72 -59.30 26.22
N ASP A 760 37.50 -59.80 25.97
CA ASP A 760 36.68 -60.70 26.80
C ASP A 760 36.05 -60.21 28.14
N ALA A 761 34.92 -60.85 28.45
CA ALA A 761 33.99 -60.69 29.57
C ALA A 761 33.47 -62.13 29.94
N PRO A 762 32.55 -62.41 30.91
CA PRO A 762 31.61 -61.51 31.60
C PRO A 762 31.32 -61.83 33.11
N THR A 763 30.27 -61.20 33.66
CA THR A 763 29.56 -61.49 34.95
C THR A 763 30.28 -61.13 36.26
N GLY A 764 29.64 -60.54 37.29
CA GLY A 764 28.30 -59.92 37.36
C GLY A 764 27.88 -59.50 38.80
N GLY A 765 27.02 -58.48 38.93
CA GLY A 765 26.47 -57.95 40.20
C GLY A 765 27.35 -56.89 40.92
N GLU A 766 26.83 -55.86 41.61
CA GLU A 766 25.44 -55.41 41.82
C GLU A 766 25.33 -53.87 41.93
N ASN A 767 24.16 -53.34 41.52
CA ASN A 767 23.44 -52.14 42.03
C ASN A 767 24.21 -50.86 42.47
N GLU A 768 24.25 -49.86 41.58
CA GLU A 768 24.12 -48.45 41.96
C GLU A 768 23.04 -47.76 41.08
N PRO A 769 22.08 -46.99 41.63
CA PRO A 769 21.01 -46.40 40.83
C PRO A 769 21.48 -45.16 40.05
N ARG A 770 21.65 -45.32 38.73
CA ARG A 770 22.03 -44.24 37.81
C ARG A 770 21.15 -42.99 37.98
N LYS A 771 21.78 -41.82 38.14
CA LYS A 771 21.14 -40.53 37.87
C LYS A 771 20.85 -40.45 36.36
N GLN A 772 19.58 -40.42 35.98
CA GLN A 772 19.20 -40.04 34.60
C GLN A 772 19.40 -38.53 34.44
N ASP A 773 19.88 -38.11 33.27
CA ASP A 773 20.17 -36.70 33.02
C ASP A 773 18.85 -35.92 32.82
N ILE A 774 18.76 -34.77 33.48
CA ILE A 774 17.63 -33.84 33.35
C ILE A 774 17.57 -33.29 31.91
N GLY A 775 18.71 -33.20 31.22
CA GLY A 775 18.79 -32.85 29.80
C GLY A 775 18.05 -33.85 28.90
N GLU A 776 18.24 -35.16 29.10
CA GLU A 776 17.52 -36.18 28.31
C GLU A 776 16.00 -36.10 28.54
N ILE A 777 15.56 -35.88 29.78
CA ILE A 777 14.13 -35.78 30.10
C ILE A 777 13.50 -34.56 29.42
N LEU A 778 14.19 -33.40 29.41
CA LEU A 778 13.73 -32.21 28.71
C LEU A 778 13.72 -32.41 27.18
N GLN A 779 14.74 -33.03 26.61
CA GLN A 779 14.79 -33.37 25.19
C GLN A 779 13.67 -34.33 24.79
N GLN A 780 13.38 -35.34 25.62
CA GLN A 780 12.28 -36.27 25.40
C GLN A 780 10.89 -35.64 25.53
N ILE A 781 10.74 -34.55 26.29
CA ILE A 781 9.49 -33.75 26.40
C ILE A 781 9.31 -32.86 25.17
N MET A 782 10.35 -32.21 24.67
CA MET A 782 10.25 -31.36 23.48
C MET A 782 9.87 -32.16 22.24
N ASN A 783 10.44 -33.36 22.06
CA ASN A 783 10.14 -34.23 20.93
C ASN A 783 8.70 -34.83 20.93
N ILE A 784 7.83 -34.48 21.88
CA ILE A 784 6.43 -34.98 21.94
C ILE A 784 5.54 -34.31 20.87
N THR A 785 5.88 -33.11 20.39
CA THR A 785 5.07 -32.42 19.37
C THR A 785 5.09 -33.08 17.99
N ASP A 786 6.12 -33.89 17.73
CA ASP A 786 6.47 -34.37 16.39
C ASP A 786 6.28 -35.90 16.24
N GLN A 787 5.60 -36.54 17.21
CA GLN A 787 5.47 -38.00 17.32
C GLN A 787 4.03 -38.48 17.09
N SER A 788 3.88 -39.78 16.79
CA SER A 788 2.56 -40.38 16.58
C SER A 788 1.75 -40.46 17.87
N LEU A 789 0.41 -40.54 17.73
CA LEU A 789 -0.52 -40.46 18.85
C LEU A 789 -0.30 -41.57 19.90
N ASP A 790 0.08 -42.77 19.45
CA ASP A 790 0.30 -43.94 20.30
C ASP A 790 1.64 -43.86 21.06
N GLU A 791 2.71 -43.39 20.40
CA GLU A 791 4.03 -43.16 21.02
C GLU A 791 3.95 -42.07 22.09
N ALA A 792 3.21 -40.99 21.82
CA ALA A 792 2.95 -39.93 22.79
C ALA A 792 2.18 -40.44 24.03
N GLN A 793 1.24 -41.39 23.85
CA GLN A 793 0.50 -41.99 24.95
C GLN A 793 1.38 -42.91 25.83
N ALA A 794 2.28 -43.68 25.23
CA ALA A 794 3.25 -44.48 25.98
C ALA A 794 4.14 -43.61 26.89
N ARG A 795 4.74 -42.54 26.33
CA ARG A 795 5.57 -41.59 27.10
C ARG A 795 4.77 -40.82 28.15
N LYS A 796 3.51 -40.48 27.85
CA LYS A 796 2.57 -39.87 28.82
C LYS A 796 2.37 -40.75 30.06
N HIS A 797 2.36 -42.08 29.93
CA HIS A 797 2.31 -42.98 31.08
C HIS A 797 3.60 -42.90 31.91
N THR A 798 4.77 -43.05 31.27
CA THR A 798 6.09 -42.95 31.92
C THR A 798 6.25 -41.64 32.71
N LEU A 799 5.90 -40.50 32.11
CA LEU A 799 6.00 -39.19 32.76
C LEU A 799 5.02 -39.05 33.94
N ASN A 800 3.84 -39.67 33.87
CA ASN A 800 2.85 -39.64 34.95
C ASN A 800 3.29 -40.45 36.19
N CYS A 801 4.14 -41.47 36.00
CA CYS A 801 4.71 -42.31 37.05
C CYS A 801 6.11 -41.86 37.51
N HIS A 802 6.68 -40.80 36.94
CA HIS A 802 8.06 -40.40 37.21
C HIS A 802 8.26 -39.79 38.62
N ARG A 803 9.29 -40.24 39.34
CA ARG A 803 9.55 -39.92 40.76
C ARG A 803 9.69 -38.42 41.05
N MET A 804 10.15 -37.60 40.09
CA MET A 804 10.32 -36.15 40.26
C MET A 804 9.05 -35.34 39.99
N LYS A 805 7.97 -35.94 39.45
CA LYS A 805 6.75 -35.24 39.04
C LYS A 805 6.14 -34.33 40.13
N PRO A 806 6.05 -34.72 41.43
CA PRO A 806 5.48 -33.85 42.46
C PRO A 806 6.30 -32.56 42.68
N ALA A 807 7.63 -32.66 42.68
CA ALA A 807 8.51 -31.52 42.87
C ALA A 807 8.45 -30.56 41.68
N LEU A 808 8.47 -31.10 40.45
CA LEU A 808 8.39 -30.31 39.22
C LEU A 808 7.05 -29.58 39.09
N PHE A 809 5.95 -30.23 39.47
CA PHE A 809 4.63 -29.59 39.55
C PHE A 809 4.59 -28.48 40.60
N SER A 810 5.19 -28.69 41.79
CA SER A 810 5.25 -27.68 42.86
C SER A 810 6.01 -26.43 42.43
N VAL A 811 7.16 -26.57 41.77
CA VAL A 811 7.94 -25.43 41.25
C VAL A 811 7.14 -24.63 40.22
N LEU A 812 6.41 -25.33 39.33
CA LEU A 812 5.53 -24.66 38.36
C LEU A 812 4.36 -23.93 39.03
N CYS A 813 3.79 -24.46 40.13
CA CYS A 813 2.79 -23.73 40.92
C CYS A 813 3.35 -22.42 41.49
N GLU A 814 4.54 -22.48 42.08
CA GLU A 814 5.18 -21.34 42.74
C GLU A 814 5.57 -20.22 41.74
N ILE A 815 6.10 -20.60 40.57
CA ILE A 815 6.33 -19.69 39.44
C ILE A 815 5.01 -19.04 39.01
N LYS A 816 3.93 -19.84 38.92
CA LYS A 816 2.62 -19.36 38.50
C LYS A 816 2.03 -18.34 39.46
N GLU A 817 2.03 -18.60 40.76
CA GLU A 817 1.52 -17.64 41.75
C GLU A 817 2.28 -16.30 41.71
N LYS A 818 3.61 -16.35 41.52
CA LYS A 818 4.44 -15.15 41.31
C LYS A 818 4.05 -14.37 40.06
N THR A 819 3.71 -15.02 38.94
CA THR A 819 3.20 -14.32 37.74
C THR A 819 1.76 -13.80 37.87
N VAL A 820 0.89 -14.49 38.60
CA VAL A 820 -0.55 -14.15 38.72
C VAL A 820 -0.80 -12.86 39.53
N LEU A 821 0.14 -12.47 40.40
CA LEU A 821 0.08 -11.22 41.15
C LEU A 821 0.09 -9.95 40.26
N SER A 822 0.55 -10.05 39.00
CA SER A 822 0.60 -8.92 38.06
C SER A 822 -0.71 -8.65 37.30
N LEU A 823 -1.76 -9.49 37.46
CA LEU A 823 -2.96 -9.45 36.61
C LEU A 823 -4.28 -9.43 37.41
N ARG A 824 -4.40 -8.47 38.35
CA ARG A 824 -5.66 -8.16 39.05
C ARG A 824 -6.24 -6.81 38.60
N ASN A 825 -7.05 -6.81 37.53
CA ASN A 825 -8.33 -6.09 37.45
C ASN A 825 -9.01 -6.28 36.08
N THR A 826 -10.01 -7.16 36.03
CA THR A 826 -11.19 -7.10 35.15
C THR A 826 -12.22 -8.09 35.70
N GLN A 827 -13.17 -7.60 36.50
CA GLN A 827 -14.44 -8.29 36.77
C GLN A 827 -15.57 -7.31 36.47
N GLU A 828 -15.96 -7.25 35.20
CA GLU A 828 -17.21 -6.65 34.76
C GLU A 828 -17.92 -7.71 33.91
N GLU A 829 -19.16 -8.02 34.26
CA GLU A 829 -20.02 -8.84 33.40
C GLU A 829 -20.56 -7.92 32.29
N GLU A 830 -20.05 -8.08 31.06
CA GLU A 830 -20.55 -7.32 29.92
C GLU A 830 -22.06 -7.58 29.72
N PRO A 831 -22.88 -6.54 29.50
CA PRO A 831 -24.30 -6.72 29.25
C PRO A 831 -24.54 -7.48 27.93
N PRO A 832 -25.66 -8.23 27.80
CA PRO A 832 -25.95 -9.05 26.63
C PRO A 832 -26.05 -8.22 25.35
N ASP A 833 -25.51 -8.77 24.25
CA ASP A 833 -25.37 -8.07 22.96
C ASP A 833 -26.72 -7.51 22.44
N PRO A 834 -26.87 -6.17 22.36
CA PRO A 834 -28.09 -5.53 21.87
C PRO A 834 -28.38 -5.83 20.39
N GLN A 835 -27.42 -6.29 19.59
CA GLN A 835 -27.65 -6.74 18.21
C GLN A 835 -28.21 -8.17 18.19
N LEU A 836 -27.65 -9.10 18.96
CA LEU A 836 -28.16 -10.46 19.09
C LEU A 836 -29.60 -10.48 19.60
N MET A 837 -29.90 -9.70 20.65
CA MET A 837 -31.27 -9.54 21.17
C MET A 837 -32.27 -9.01 20.11
N ARG A 838 -31.83 -8.15 19.19
CA ARG A 838 -32.71 -7.64 18.12
C ARG A 838 -33.01 -8.70 17.06
N LEU A 839 -32.04 -9.57 16.74
CA LEU A 839 -32.23 -10.70 15.83
C LEU A 839 -33.16 -11.76 16.45
N ASP A 840 -32.95 -12.12 17.72
CA ASP A 840 -33.82 -13.07 18.42
C ASP A 840 -35.28 -12.60 18.49
N ASN A 841 -35.51 -11.35 18.90
CA ASN A 841 -36.86 -10.78 18.92
C ASN A 841 -37.54 -10.79 17.53
N MET A 842 -36.77 -10.63 16.44
CA MET A 842 -37.28 -10.71 15.08
C MET A 842 -37.63 -12.14 14.65
N LEU A 843 -36.79 -13.12 14.97
CA LEU A 843 -37.07 -14.54 14.68
C LEU A 843 -38.25 -15.07 15.51
N ILE A 844 -38.40 -14.60 16.76
CA ILE A 844 -39.56 -14.91 17.61
C ILE A 844 -40.84 -14.30 17.03
N ALA A 845 -40.80 -13.03 16.59
CA ALA A 845 -41.98 -12.33 16.05
C ALA A 845 -42.54 -12.97 14.77
N GLU A 846 -41.68 -13.56 13.92
CA GLU A 846 -42.09 -14.27 12.70
C GLU A 846 -42.29 -15.80 12.93
N GLY A 847 -42.22 -16.27 14.18
CA GLY A 847 -42.49 -17.67 14.55
C GLY A 847 -41.40 -18.68 14.17
N VAL A 848 -40.18 -18.21 13.90
CA VAL A 848 -39.02 -19.02 13.50
C VAL A 848 -38.20 -19.49 14.70
N ALA A 849 -38.22 -18.75 15.82
CA ALA A 849 -37.57 -19.13 17.08
C ALA A 849 -38.54 -19.05 18.27
N GLY A 850 -38.27 -19.84 19.32
CA GLY A 850 -39.08 -19.89 20.55
C GLY A 850 -39.52 -21.31 20.91
N PRO A 851 -39.98 -21.53 22.16
CA PRO A 851 -40.37 -22.86 22.63
C PRO A 851 -41.67 -23.34 21.97
N GLU A 852 -41.67 -24.59 21.49
CA GLU A 852 -42.82 -25.31 20.93
C GLU A 852 -43.94 -25.49 21.98
N LYS A 853 -44.84 -24.50 22.10
CA LYS A 853 -46.16 -24.74 22.67
C LYS A 853 -47.04 -25.38 21.59
N GLY A 854 -47.07 -26.71 21.61
CA GLY A 854 -47.91 -27.51 20.71
C GLY A 854 -49.41 -27.19 20.85
N GLY A 855 -50.14 -27.48 19.77
CA GLY A 855 -51.55 -27.11 19.61
C GLY A 855 -51.72 -25.96 18.61
N GLY A 856 -52.66 -26.12 17.68
CA GLY A 856 -53.00 -25.08 16.71
C GLY A 856 -53.75 -23.90 17.34
N VAL A 857 -54.43 -23.11 16.49
CA VAL A 857 -55.25 -21.92 16.85
C VAL A 857 -54.46 -20.66 17.25
N GLY A 858 -53.29 -20.75 17.91
CA GLY A 858 -52.53 -19.57 18.36
C GLY A 858 -52.23 -18.52 17.27
N ALA A 859 -51.72 -18.96 16.12
CA ALA A 859 -51.46 -18.09 14.96
C ALA A 859 -52.66 -17.90 14.02
N ALA A 860 -53.86 -18.38 14.39
CA ALA A 860 -55.05 -18.32 13.54
C ALA A 860 -55.93 -17.08 13.80
N THR A 861 -55.71 -16.34 14.89
CA THR A 861 -56.56 -15.21 15.30
C THR A 861 -56.18 -13.89 14.64
N SER A 862 -54.88 -13.64 14.42
CA SER A 862 -54.37 -12.37 13.86
C SER A 862 -54.54 -12.23 12.33
N ALA A 863 -54.67 -13.34 11.60
CA ALA A 863 -54.90 -13.32 10.16
C ALA A 863 -56.40 -13.34 9.77
N SER A 864 -57.27 -13.90 10.61
CA SER A 864 -58.67 -14.18 10.26
C SER A 864 -59.62 -12.98 10.37
N ALA A 865 -59.19 -11.87 10.99
CA ALA A 865 -60.00 -10.65 11.13
C ALA A 865 -60.19 -9.86 9.80
N ALA A 866 -59.64 -10.33 8.67
CA ALA A 866 -59.63 -9.63 7.39
C ALA A 866 -60.35 -10.38 6.25
N SER A 867 -61.01 -11.53 6.52
CA SER A 867 -61.52 -12.44 5.50
C SER A 867 -63.03 -12.73 5.61
N GLN A 868 -63.86 -11.69 5.51
CA GLN A 868 -65.26 -11.83 5.10
C GLN A 868 -65.50 -11.07 3.78
N GLY A 869 -65.75 -11.83 2.70
CA GLY A 869 -66.09 -11.34 1.36
C GLY A 869 -64.92 -11.30 0.36
N GLY A 870 -64.78 -12.34 -0.48
CA GLY A 870 -64.01 -12.24 -1.74
C GLY A 870 -63.24 -13.47 -2.24
N GLN A 871 -63.95 -14.45 -2.82
CA GLN A 871 -63.48 -15.45 -3.82
C GLN A 871 -62.35 -16.46 -3.46
N PRO A 872 -62.25 -17.62 -4.15
CA PRO A 872 -61.51 -18.79 -3.65
C PRO A 872 -59.99 -18.78 -3.91
N ASP A 873 -59.51 -18.05 -4.92
CA ASP A 873 -58.15 -18.20 -5.47
C ASP A 873 -57.01 -17.85 -4.48
N ASN A 874 -57.35 -17.21 -3.36
CA ASN A 874 -56.38 -16.82 -2.33
C ASN A 874 -55.94 -17.95 -1.38
N ALA A 875 -56.59 -19.13 -1.40
CA ALA A 875 -56.27 -20.20 -0.46
C ALA A 875 -54.88 -20.83 -0.70
N ILE A 876 -54.52 -21.06 -1.97
CA ILE A 876 -53.34 -21.83 -2.38
C ILE A 876 -52.03 -21.05 -2.13
N GLU A 877 -51.99 -19.76 -2.45
CA GLU A 877 -50.80 -18.92 -2.18
C GLU A 877 -50.50 -18.82 -0.66
N HIS A 878 -51.52 -18.96 0.19
CA HIS A 878 -51.36 -18.87 1.63
C HIS A 878 -50.82 -20.15 2.29
N SER A 879 -51.00 -21.33 1.67
CA SER A 879 -50.25 -22.54 2.04
C SER A 879 -48.79 -22.46 1.59
N ASP A 880 -48.51 -21.91 0.42
CA ASP A 880 -47.15 -21.81 -0.13
C ASP A 880 -46.21 -20.95 0.72
N TYR A 881 -46.71 -19.81 1.22
CA TYR A 881 -45.96 -18.98 2.18
C TYR A 881 -45.68 -19.73 3.48
N ARG A 882 -46.68 -20.44 4.03
CA ARG A 882 -46.52 -21.21 5.28
C ARG A 882 -45.56 -22.39 5.11
N ALA A 883 -45.61 -23.09 3.98
CA ALA A 883 -44.70 -24.19 3.67
C ALA A 883 -43.24 -23.70 3.58
N LYS A 884 -42.99 -22.58 2.88
CA LYS A 884 -41.65 -22.01 2.72
C LYS A 884 -41.11 -21.38 4.01
N LEU A 885 -41.98 -20.76 4.83
CA LEU A 885 -41.60 -20.31 6.17
C LEU A 885 -41.29 -21.50 7.10
N GLY A 886 -42.04 -22.60 6.99
CA GLY A 886 -41.76 -23.86 7.67
C GLY A 886 -40.41 -24.47 7.28
N GLN A 887 -40.06 -24.45 5.98
CA GLN A 887 -38.74 -24.87 5.50
C GLN A 887 -37.61 -24.00 6.07
N ILE A 888 -37.75 -22.67 6.07
CA ILE A 888 -36.76 -21.77 6.69
C ILE A 888 -36.61 -22.08 8.19
N ARG A 889 -37.72 -22.31 8.91
CA ARG A 889 -37.71 -22.69 10.32
C ARG A 889 -37.02 -24.03 10.58
N GLN A 890 -37.28 -25.03 9.74
CA GLN A 890 -36.64 -26.35 9.85
C GLN A 890 -35.12 -26.25 9.61
N ILE A 891 -34.68 -25.51 8.59
CA ILE A 891 -33.26 -25.27 8.30
C ILE A 891 -32.60 -24.50 9.45
N TYR A 892 -33.24 -23.45 9.97
CA TYR A 892 -32.72 -22.69 11.11
C TYR A 892 -32.49 -23.56 12.35
N HIS A 893 -33.47 -24.38 12.74
CA HIS A 893 -33.30 -25.29 13.87
C HIS A 893 -32.24 -26.37 13.60
N GLN A 894 -32.17 -26.93 12.39
CA GLN A 894 -31.17 -27.94 12.03
C GLN A 894 -29.73 -27.41 12.03
N GLU A 895 -29.49 -26.20 11.52
CA GLU A 895 -28.15 -25.59 11.57
C GLU A 895 -27.81 -25.06 12.98
N LEU A 896 -28.80 -24.65 13.77
CA LEU A 896 -28.61 -24.28 15.18
C LEU A 896 -28.22 -25.51 16.02
N GLU A 897 -28.88 -26.65 15.83
CA GLU A 897 -28.57 -27.92 16.50
C GLU A 897 -27.14 -28.40 16.17
N LYS A 898 -26.73 -28.35 14.89
CA LYS A 898 -25.34 -28.62 14.49
C LYS A 898 -24.34 -27.67 15.14
N TYR A 899 -24.65 -26.37 15.20
CA TYR A 899 -23.80 -25.38 15.85
C TYR A 899 -23.68 -25.62 17.37
N GLU A 900 -24.78 -25.94 18.04
CA GLU A 900 -24.78 -26.25 19.48
C GLU A 900 -24.04 -27.56 19.77
N GLN A 901 -24.23 -28.59 18.94
CA GLN A 901 -23.45 -29.84 19.01
C GLN A 901 -21.94 -29.56 18.83
N ALA A 902 -21.54 -28.86 17.77
CA ALA A 902 -20.13 -28.55 17.50
C ALA A 902 -19.50 -27.68 18.60
N CYS A 903 -20.25 -26.71 19.14
CA CYS A 903 -19.81 -25.90 20.28
C CYS A 903 -19.62 -26.76 21.54
N ASN A 904 -20.55 -27.68 21.82
CA ASN A 904 -20.49 -28.57 22.98
C ASN A 904 -19.39 -29.63 22.86
N GLU A 905 -19.19 -30.23 21.68
CA GLU A 905 -18.11 -31.18 21.40
C GLU A 905 -16.74 -30.50 21.52
N PHE A 906 -16.56 -29.33 20.90
CA PHE A 906 -15.31 -28.57 21.00
C PHE A 906 -15.01 -28.13 22.44
N THR A 907 -16.03 -27.61 23.15
CA THR A 907 -15.90 -27.22 24.57
C THR A 907 -15.57 -28.42 25.46
N THR A 908 -16.19 -29.57 25.23
CA THR A 908 -15.90 -30.83 25.94
C THR A 908 -14.49 -31.32 25.65
N HIS A 909 -14.06 -31.29 24.39
CA HIS A 909 -12.70 -31.67 23.99
C HIS A 909 -11.66 -30.77 24.66
N VAL A 910 -11.87 -29.45 24.66
CA VAL A 910 -10.96 -28.50 25.33
C VAL A 910 -10.98 -28.66 26.86
N MET A 911 -12.15 -28.84 27.49
CA MET A 911 -12.21 -29.14 28.93
C MET A 911 -11.44 -30.42 29.29
N ASN A 912 -11.61 -31.49 28.50
CA ASN A 912 -10.92 -32.76 28.73
C ASN A 912 -9.40 -32.61 28.50
N LEU A 913 -8.99 -31.92 27.44
CA LEU A 913 -7.58 -31.62 27.18
C LEU A 913 -6.93 -30.80 28.31
N LEU A 914 -7.62 -29.78 28.82
CA LEU A 914 -7.14 -28.97 29.95
C LEU A 914 -7.10 -29.77 31.27
N ARG A 915 -8.05 -30.68 31.51
CA ARG A 915 -8.05 -31.61 32.66
C ARG A 915 -6.98 -32.69 32.57
N GLU A 916 -6.60 -33.12 31.37
CA GLU A 916 -5.45 -34.01 31.17
C GLU A 916 -4.12 -33.26 31.35
N GLN A 917 -4.02 -32.02 30.83
CA GLN A 917 -2.85 -31.16 31.04
C GLN A 917 -2.69 -30.72 32.51
N SER A 918 -3.77 -30.57 33.28
CA SER A 918 -3.68 -30.20 34.71
C SER A 918 -3.01 -31.26 35.58
N ARG A 919 -2.76 -32.48 35.05
CA ARG A 919 -1.99 -33.55 35.70
C ARG A 919 -0.47 -33.42 35.51
N THR A 920 -0.01 -32.54 34.62
CA THR A 920 1.42 -32.36 34.27
C THR A 920 1.90 -30.92 34.37
N ARG A 921 0.99 -29.93 34.29
CA ARG A 921 1.28 -28.50 34.56
C ARG A 921 0.13 -27.85 35.34
N PRO A 922 0.37 -26.84 36.19
CA PRO A 922 -0.68 -26.22 36.99
C PRO A 922 -1.67 -25.44 36.11
N ILE A 923 -2.92 -25.90 36.09
CA ILE A 923 -4.08 -25.23 35.50
C ILE A 923 -5.15 -25.16 36.57
N THR A 924 -5.65 -23.97 36.88
CA THR A 924 -6.70 -23.76 37.89
C THR A 924 -8.09 -23.93 37.26
N PRO A 925 -9.12 -24.32 38.03
CA PRO A 925 -10.50 -24.39 37.52
C PRO A 925 -10.96 -23.08 36.87
N LYS A 926 -10.61 -21.94 37.48
CA LYS A 926 -10.93 -20.59 36.98
C LYS A 926 -10.33 -20.26 35.60
N GLU A 927 -9.22 -20.89 35.22
CA GLU A 927 -8.66 -20.74 33.87
C GLU A 927 -9.39 -21.62 32.86
N ILE A 928 -9.84 -22.81 33.26
CA ILE A 928 -10.69 -23.66 32.41
C ILE A 928 -12.03 -22.95 32.16
N GLU A 929 -12.65 -22.41 33.21
CA GLU A 929 -13.86 -21.57 33.14
C GLU A 929 -13.67 -20.37 32.19
N ARG A 930 -12.59 -19.60 32.35
CA ARG A 930 -12.26 -18.47 31.46
C ARG A 930 -12.05 -18.89 30.00
N MET A 931 -11.34 -19.99 29.75
CA MET A 931 -11.13 -20.47 28.38
C MET A 931 -12.44 -20.93 27.73
N VAL A 932 -13.32 -21.57 28.49
CA VAL A 932 -14.67 -21.95 28.05
C VAL A 932 -15.54 -20.72 27.77
N GLN A 933 -15.50 -19.69 28.62
CA GLN A 933 -16.16 -18.40 28.37
C GLN A 933 -15.63 -17.72 27.09
N ILE A 934 -14.32 -17.74 26.85
CA ILE A 934 -13.71 -17.22 25.62
C ILE A 934 -14.17 -18.01 24.38
N ILE A 935 -14.29 -19.34 24.47
CA ILE A 935 -14.84 -20.19 23.41
C ILE A 935 -16.28 -19.77 23.09
N HIS A 936 -17.17 -19.68 24.08
CA HIS A 936 -18.54 -19.23 23.85
C HIS A 936 -18.60 -17.80 23.27
N LYS A 937 -17.76 -16.86 23.72
CA LYS A 937 -17.65 -15.49 23.16
C LYS A 937 -17.08 -15.45 21.73
N LYS A 938 -16.40 -16.50 21.26
CA LYS A 938 -15.98 -16.64 19.85
C LYS A 938 -17.09 -17.29 19.01
N PHE A 939 -17.68 -18.37 19.49
CA PHE A 939 -18.75 -19.10 18.78
C PHE A 939 -20.03 -18.25 18.60
N SER A 940 -20.35 -17.35 19.52
CA SER A 940 -21.50 -16.43 19.40
C SER A 940 -21.50 -15.60 18.11
N SER A 941 -20.33 -15.31 17.51
CA SER A 941 -20.23 -14.63 16.22
C SER A 941 -20.83 -15.44 15.06
N ILE A 942 -20.71 -16.78 15.10
CA ILE A 942 -21.30 -17.71 14.13
C ILE A 942 -22.81 -17.80 14.37
N GLN A 943 -23.25 -17.85 15.63
CA GLN A 943 -24.67 -17.82 15.99
C GLN A 943 -25.37 -16.54 15.52
N MET A 944 -24.68 -15.39 15.61
CA MET A 944 -25.17 -14.12 15.06
C MET A 944 -25.31 -14.17 13.53
N GLN A 945 -24.33 -14.74 12.82
CA GLN A 945 -24.40 -14.92 11.36
C GLN A 945 -25.58 -15.82 10.94
N LEU A 946 -25.79 -16.96 11.61
CA LEU A 946 -26.93 -17.85 11.36
C LEU A 946 -28.27 -17.15 11.58
N LYS A 947 -28.41 -16.39 12.68
CA LYS A 947 -29.62 -15.62 12.97
C LYS A 947 -29.83 -14.51 11.94
N GLN A 948 -28.77 -13.81 11.52
CA GLN A 948 -28.86 -12.77 10.50
C GLN A 948 -29.28 -13.34 9.13
N SER A 949 -28.64 -14.39 8.63
CA SER A 949 -29.00 -15.00 7.33
C SER A 949 -30.43 -15.52 7.33
N THR A 950 -30.90 -16.05 8.47
CA THR A 950 -32.29 -16.50 8.65
C THR A 950 -33.26 -15.31 8.63
N CYS A 951 -32.96 -14.22 9.35
CA CYS A 951 -33.72 -12.97 9.29
C CYS A 951 -33.81 -12.42 7.86
N GLU A 952 -32.72 -12.42 7.10
CA GLU A 952 -32.67 -11.97 5.70
C GLU A 952 -33.52 -12.88 4.79
N ALA A 953 -33.45 -14.20 4.95
CA ALA A 953 -34.30 -15.15 4.22
C ALA A 953 -35.80 -14.92 4.50
N VAL A 954 -36.18 -14.66 5.76
CA VAL A 954 -37.56 -14.32 6.15
C VAL A 954 -37.99 -12.96 5.56
N MET A 955 -37.12 -11.94 5.56
CA MET A 955 -37.41 -10.65 4.93
C MET A 955 -37.62 -10.78 3.41
N ILE A 956 -36.82 -11.61 2.74
CA ILE A 956 -36.95 -11.89 1.30
C ILE A 956 -38.27 -12.62 1.02
N LEU A 957 -38.62 -13.64 1.82
CA LEU A 957 -39.90 -14.35 1.70
C LEU A 957 -41.09 -13.39 1.92
N ARG A 958 -41.04 -12.55 2.96
CA ARG A 958 -42.04 -11.52 3.25
C ARG A 958 -42.18 -10.51 2.11
N SER A 959 -41.07 -10.02 1.57
CA SER A 959 -41.08 -9.07 0.44
C SER A 959 -41.74 -9.68 -0.80
N ARG A 960 -41.43 -10.95 -1.09
CA ARG A 960 -41.91 -11.68 -2.27
C ARG A 960 -43.39 -12.08 -2.21
N PHE A 961 -43.92 -12.41 -1.03
CA PHE A 961 -45.29 -12.92 -0.88
C PHE A 961 -46.28 -11.96 -0.19
N LEU A 962 -45.82 -11.08 0.70
CA LEU A 962 -46.69 -10.22 1.52
C LEU A 962 -46.65 -8.74 1.11
N ASP A 963 -45.47 -8.17 0.83
CA ASP A 963 -45.40 -6.73 0.48
C ASP A 963 -45.89 -6.43 -0.94
N ALA A 964 -45.80 -7.39 -1.87
CA ALA A 964 -46.46 -7.33 -3.18
C ALA A 964 -48.00 -7.14 -3.06
N ARG A 965 -48.60 -7.55 -1.94
CA ARG A 965 -50.05 -7.41 -1.66
C ARG A 965 -50.40 -6.09 -0.94
N ARG A 966 -49.45 -5.22 -0.58
CA ARG A 966 -49.72 -3.89 0.01
C ARG A 966 -50.20 -2.86 -1.03
N LYS A 967 -51.34 -3.12 -1.68
CA LYS A 967 -52.13 -2.05 -2.33
C LYS A 967 -52.44 -0.98 -1.28
N ARG A 968 -51.96 0.25 -1.49
CA ARG A 968 -52.38 1.40 -0.67
C ARG A 968 -53.89 1.56 -0.85
N ARG A 969 -54.67 1.22 0.17
CA ARG A 969 -56.09 1.60 0.24
C ARG A 969 -56.12 3.12 0.39
N ASN A 970 -56.38 3.81 -0.72
CA ASN A 970 -56.70 5.24 -0.69
C ASN A 970 -57.93 5.45 0.19
N PHE A 971 -58.04 6.60 0.86
CA PHE A 971 -59.28 6.99 1.52
C PHE A 971 -60.40 7.11 0.47
N SER A 972 -61.66 6.98 0.91
CA SER A 972 -62.81 7.17 0.03
C SER A 972 -62.78 8.57 -0.60
N LYS A 973 -63.46 8.74 -1.74
CA LYS A 973 -63.55 10.04 -2.42
C LYS A 973 -64.13 11.10 -1.46
N GLN A 974 -65.22 10.76 -0.79
CA GLN A 974 -65.89 11.54 0.24
C GLN A 974 -64.98 11.91 1.42
N ALA A 975 -64.24 10.96 2.00
CA ALA A 975 -63.28 11.25 3.07
C ALA A 975 -62.17 12.19 2.58
N SER A 976 -61.69 11.99 1.35
CA SER A 976 -60.69 12.87 0.74
C SER A 976 -61.25 14.27 0.48
N GLU A 977 -62.51 14.40 0.08
CA GLU A 977 -63.20 15.67 -0.17
C GLU A 977 -63.37 16.46 1.14
N ILE A 978 -63.92 15.86 2.20
CA ILE A 978 -64.09 16.48 3.53
C ILE A 978 -62.75 16.97 4.10
N LEU A 979 -61.68 16.16 4.01
CA LEU A 979 -60.35 16.55 4.49
C LEU A 979 -59.73 17.70 3.65
N ASN A 980 -60.01 17.74 2.34
CA ASN A 980 -59.59 18.85 1.48
C ASN A 980 -60.38 20.13 1.78
N GLU A 981 -61.69 20.04 1.97
CA GLU A 981 -62.58 21.16 2.28
C GLU A 981 -62.17 21.86 3.58
N TYR A 982 -61.92 21.08 4.65
CA TYR A 982 -61.38 21.63 5.90
C TYR A 982 -59.99 22.25 5.69
N PHE A 983 -59.10 21.59 4.94
CA PHE A 983 -57.76 22.13 4.67
C PHE A 983 -57.77 23.45 3.89
N TYR A 984 -58.68 23.60 2.92
CA TYR A 984 -58.76 24.80 2.07
C TYR A 984 -59.53 25.95 2.71
N SER A 985 -60.51 25.66 3.58
CA SER A 985 -61.16 26.68 4.42
C SER A 985 -60.24 27.23 5.53
N HIS A 986 -59.25 26.45 5.97
CA HIS A 986 -58.32 26.81 7.05
C HIS A 986 -56.88 27.09 6.56
N LEU A 987 -56.70 27.64 5.34
CA LEU A 987 -55.38 27.84 4.74
C LEU A 987 -54.42 28.75 5.55
N SER A 988 -54.95 29.68 6.34
CA SER A 988 -54.17 30.56 7.22
C SER A 988 -53.59 29.83 8.43
N ASN A 989 -54.29 28.81 8.95
CA ASN A 989 -53.83 27.95 10.03
C ASN A 989 -54.28 26.49 9.82
N PRO A 990 -53.63 25.72 8.92
CA PRO A 990 -54.07 24.38 8.51
C PRO A 990 -53.67 23.30 9.53
N TYR A 991 -53.94 23.55 10.81
CA TYR A 991 -53.64 22.72 11.97
C TYR A 991 -54.92 22.51 12.80
N PRO A 992 -55.75 21.49 12.50
CA PRO A 992 -56.93 21.18 13.30
C PRO A 992 -56.55 20.85 14.76
N SER A 993 -57.37 21.31 15.71
CA SER A 993 -57.35 20.89 17.11
C SER A 993 -57.65 19.38 17.24
N GLU A 994 -57.34 18.76 18.38
CA GLU A 994 -57.63 17.33 18.56
C GLU A 994 -59.15 17.03 18.42
N GLU A 995 -60.01 17.87 18.98
CA GLU A 995 -61.47 17.80 18.82
C GLU A 995 -61.89 17.83 17.32
N ALA A 996 -61.30 18.75 16.54
CA ALA A 996 -61.57 18.84 15.11
C ALA A 996 -61.04 17.62 14.35
N LYS A 997 -59.92 17.02 14.78
CA LYS A 997 -59.42 15.76 14.19
C LYS A 997 -60.31 14.58 14.55
N GLU A 998 -60.87 14.53 15.75
CA GLU A 998 -61.84 13.51 16.14
C GLU A 998 -63.15 13.64 15.34
N GLU A 999 -63.64 14.86 15.14
CA GLU A 999 -64.83 15.10 14.32
C GLU A 999 -64.57 14.75 12.84
N LEU A 1000 -63.43 15.14 12.28
CA LEU A 1000 -63.02 14.77 10.92
C LEU A 1000 -62.82 13.26 10.77
N ALA A 1001 -62.21 12.59 11.76
CA ALA A 1001 -62.05 11.14 11.81
C ALA A 1001 -63.42 10.44 11.77
N ARG A 1002 -64.37 10.90 12.59
CA ARG A 1002 -65.75 10.42 12.66
C ARG A 1002 -66.49 10.62 11.31
N LYS A 1003 -66.46 11.84 10.76
CA LYS A 1003 -67.07 12.21 9.47
C LYS A 1003 -66.49 11.45 8.28
N CYS A 1004 -65.19 11.10 8.32
CA CYS A 1004 -64.50 10.40 7.25
C CYS A 1004 -64.43 8.87 7.43
N SER A 1005 -64.89 8.34 8.57
CA SER A 1005 -64.74 6.92 8.97
C SER A 1005 -63.28 6.40 8.90
N ILE A 1006 -62.34 7.20 9.40
CA ILE A 1006 -60.90 6.87 9.51
C ILE A 1006 -60.40 7.21 10.92
N THR A 1007 -59.17 6.81 11.28
CA THR A 1007 -58.63 7.10 12.62
C THR A 1007 -58.08 8.53 12.76
N VAL A 1008 -58.04 9.06 13.98
CA VAL A 1008 -57.42 10.37 14.31
C VAL A 1008 -55.94 10.42 13.88
N SER A 1009 -55.23 9.30 14.00
CA SER A 1009 -53.86 9.16 13.49
C SER A 1009 -53.79 9.26 11.96
N GLN A 1010 -54.74 8.67 11.23
CA GLN A 1010 -54.86 8.81 9.78
C GLN A 1010 -55.17 10.27 9.37
N VAL A 1011 -56.02 10.98 10.12
CA VAL A 1011 -56.26 12.43 9.92
C VAL A 1011 -54.98 13.24 10.14
N SER A 1012 -54.31 13.11 11.28
CA SER A 1012 -53.05 13.81 11.58
C SER A 1012 -51.99 13.59 10.50
N ASN A 1013 -51.79 12.32 10.09
CA ASN A 1013 -50.83 11.97 9.04
C ASN A 1013 -51.24 12.54 7.67
N TRP A 1014 -52.53 12.58 7.33
CA TRP A 1014 -52.99 13.18 6.09
C TRP A 1014 -52.74 14.70 6.07
N PHE A 1015 -53.08 15.41 7.15
CA PHE A 1015 -52.86 16.86 7.26
C PHE A 1015 -51.37 17.23 7.21
N GLY A 1016 -50.50 16.48 7.90
CA GLY A 1016 -49.05 16.65 7.78
C GLY A 1016 -48.56 16.51 6.33
N ASN A 1017 -48.95 15.41 5.67
CA ASN A 1017 -48.59 15.18 4.26
C ASN A 1017 -49.27 16.16 3.28
N LYS A 1018 -50.44 16.71 3.61
CA LYS A 1018 -51.13 17.75 2.82
C LYS A 1018 -50.40 19.09 2.94
N ARG A 1019 -50.01 19.53 4.15
CA ARG A 1019 -49.19 20.75 4.37
C ARG A 1019 -47.85 20.67 3.62
N ILE A 1020 -47.14 19.54 3.69
CA ILE A 1020 -45.86 19.34 2.99
C ILE A 1020 -46.03 19.46 1.47
N ARG A 1021 -47.06 18.80 0.90
CA ARG A 1021 -47.36 18.89 -0.54
C ARG A 1021 -47.78 20.31 -0.96
N TYR A 1022 -48.59 20.99 -0.16
CA TYR A 1022 -49.03 22.36 -0.43
C TYR A 1022 -47.84 23.35 -0.43
N LYS A 1023 -46.99 23.31 0.61
CA LYS A 1023 -45.77 24.14 0.67
C LYS A 1023 -44.81 23.85 -0.49
N LYS A 1024 -44.65 22.58 -0.89
CA LYS A 1024 -43.82 22.20 -2.04
C LYS A 1024 -44.40 22.69 -3.37
N ASN A 1025 -45.72 22.65 -3.54
CA ASN A 1025 -46.37 23.15 -4.75
C ASN A 1025 -46.33 24.69 -4.84
N ILE A 1026 -46.48 25.41 -3.73
CA ILE A 1026 -46.24 26.87 -3.68
C ILE A 1026 -44.79 27.19 -4.03
N GLY A 1027 -43.81 26.48 -3.44
CA GLY A 1027 -42.39 26.64 -3.77
C GLY A 1027 -42.12 26.45 -5.27
N LYS A 1028 -42.68 25.39 -5.87
CA LYS A 1028 -42.55 25.11 -7.31
C LYS A 1028 -43.25 26.16 -8.19
N ALA A 1029 -44.42 26.66 -7.79
CA ALA A 1029 -45.10 27.75 -8.50
C ALA A 1029 -44.31 29.07 -8.40
N GLN A 1030 -43.66 29.33 -7.27
CA GLN A 1030 -42.75 30.47 -7.09
C GLN A 1030 -41.48 30.32 -7.94
N GLU A 1031 -40.88 29.13 -8.00
CA GLU A 1031 -39.76 28.82 -8.91
C GLU A 1031 -40.17 29.01 -10.38
N GLU A 1032 -41.34 28.51 -10.78
CA GLU A 1032 -41.84 28.64 -12.16
C GLU A 1032 -42.20 30.08 -12.53
N ALA A 1033 -42.77 30.87 -11.60
CA ALA A 1033 -43.01 32.30 -11.78
C ALA A 1033 -41.70 33.09 -11.86
N ASN A 1034 -40.72 32.79 -11.00
CA ASN A 1034 -39.39 33.42 -11.03
C ASN A 1034 -38.64 33.06 -12.34
N LEU A 1035 -38.76 31.81 -12.80
CA LEU A 1035 -38.17 31.34 -14.07
C LEU A 1035 -38.84 31.99 -15.29
N TYR A 1036 -40.16 32.22 -15.23
CA TYR A 1036 -40.91 32.96 -16.26
C TYR A 1036 -40.51 34.45 -16.28
N ALA A 1037 -40.36 35.08 -15.12
CA ALA A 1037 -39.86 36.45 -15.00
C ALA A 1037 -38.43 36.57 -15.55
N ALA A 1038 -37.53 35.64 -15.21
CA ALA A 1038 -36.17 35.60 -15.76
C ALA A 1038 -36.15 35.40 -17.27
N LYS A 1039 -36.98 34.50 -17.82
CA LYS A 1039 -37.13 34.34 -19.28
C LYS A 1039 -37.70 35.59 -19.96
N LYS A 1040 -38.62 36.30 -19.33
CA LYS A 1040 -39.18 37.55 -19.85
C LYS A 1040 -38.15 38.69 -19.82
N ALA A 1041 -37.29 38.75 -18.80
CA ALA A 1041 -36.17 39.69 -18.73
C ALA A 1041 -35.09 39.41 -19.79
N ALA A 1042 -34.86 38.13 -20.15
CA ALA A 1042 -33.95 37.73 -21.22
C ALA A 1042 -34.58 37.75 -22.64
N GLY A 1043 -35.83 38.24 -22.78
CA GLY A 1043 -36.68 38.03 -23.96
C GLY A 1043 -36.91 39.25 -24.87
N ALA A 1044 -36.19 40.36 -24.65
CA ALA A 1044 -36.21 41.54 -25.52
C ALA A 1044 -34.75 41.95 -25.81
N SER A 1045 -34.33 42.28 -27.03
CA SER A 1045 -35.02 42.54 -28.31
C SER A 1045 -33.98 42.49 -29.46
N PRO A 1046 -34.26 42.76 -30.76
CA PRO A 1046 -35.42 42.47 -31.64
C PRO A 1046 -34.99 41.75 -32.97
N TYR A 1047 -35.87 41.71 -33.99
CA TYR A 1047 -35.68 41.24 -35.41
C TYR A 1047 -35.52 39.70 -35.62
N SER A 1048 -35.99 39.07 -36.71
CA SER A 1048 -36.96 39.44 -37.78
C SER A 1048 -37.38 38.22 -38.64
N GLY A 1049 -38.54 38.25 -39.32
CA GLY A 1049 -38.90 37.28 -40.38
C GLY A 1049 -40.39 36.88 -40.44
N THR A 1050 -40.94 36.70 -41.65
CA THR A 1050 -42.37 36.39 -41.94
C THR A 1050 -42.47 35.41 -43.16
N PRO A 1051 -43.66 34.95 -43.63
CA PRO A 1051 -44.64 34.13 -42.89
C PRO A 1051 -45.32 32.98 -43.71
N THR A 1052 -46.06 32.08 -43.01
CA THR A 1052 -47.23 31.27 -43.52
C THR A 1052 -47.00 30.26 -44.67
N PRO A 1053 -48.00 29.42 -45.07
CA PRO A 1053 -49.35 29.12 -44.50
C PRO A 1053 -49.49 27.62 -44.11
N MET A 1054 -50.63 26.99 -43.78
CA MET A 1054 -52.06 27.33 -43.50
C MET A 1054 -52.41 26.80 -42.05
N MET A 1055 -53.61 26.51 -41.52
CA MET A 1055 -55.04 26.45 -41.93
C MET A 1055 -55.96 27.03 -40.81
N SER A 1056 -57.20 26.55 -40.67
CA SER A 1056 -58.20 26.95 -39.65
C SER A 1056 -59.13 25.75 -39.32
N PRO A 1057 -60.05 25.83 -38.33
CA PRO A 1057 -61.31 26.58 -38.50
C PRO A 1057 -61.65 27.56 -37.34
N ALA A 1058 -62.70 28.37 -37.55
CA ALA A 1058 -63.30 29.37 -36.65
C ALA A 1058 -64.55 28.78 -35.91
N PRO A 1059 -65.53 29.50 -35.30
CA PRO A 1059 -65.82 30.96 -35.21
C PRO A 1059 -66.17 31.41 -33.74
N PRO A 1060 -66.87 32.54 -33.44
CA PRO A 1060 -67.28 33.71 -34.25
C PRO A 1060 -66.93 35.12 -33.70
N GLN A 1061 -66.84 36.06 -34.66
CA GLN A 1061 -67.21 37.51 -34.70
C GLN A 1061 -67.50 38.34 -33.43
N ASP A 1062 -66.82 39.49 -33.29
CA ASP A 1062 -67.37 40.87 -33.44
C ASP A 1062 -66.30 41.95 -33.10
N SER A 1063 -66.44 43.26 -33.41
CA SER A 1063 -66.67 43.89 -34.74
C SER A 1063 -66.10 45.35 -34.75
N MET A 1064 -65.53 45.81 -35.88
CA MET A 1064 -65.10 47.20 -36.22
C MET A 1064 -64.09 47.94 -35.29
N GLY A 1065 -63.29 48.93 -35.72
CA GLY A 1065 -62.94 49.44 -37.06
C GLY A 1065 -62.18 50.80 -37.01
N TYR A 1066 -61.31 51.08 -38.01
CA TYR A 1066 -60.60 52.36 -38.31
C TYR A 1066 -59.58 52.89 -37.25
N SER A 1067 -58.37 53.43 -37.55
CA SER A 1067 -57.84 54.42 -38.54
C SER A 1067 -58.08 55.89 -38.10
N MET A 1068 -57.18 56.89 -38.22
CA MET A 1068 -55.91 57.04 -38.97
C MET A 1068 -55.01 58.19 -38.41
N ALA A 1069 -53.69 58.17 -38.70
CA ALA A 1069 -52.73 59.32 -38.75
C ALA A 1069 -52.52 60.19 -37.46
N SER A 1070 -51.60 61.18 -37.32
CA SER A 1070 -50.58 61.83 -38.18
C SER A 1070 -49.37 62.27 -37.31
N ALA A 1071 -48.09 62.13 -37.71
CA ALA A 1071 -47.20 63.10 -38.42
C ALA A 1071 -46.37 64.08 -37.51
N TYR A 1072 -45.32 64.71 -38.10
CA TYR A 1072 -44.38 65.73 -37.56
C TYR A 1072 -43.28 65.23 -36.55
N ASP A 1073 -42.00 65.67 -36.59
CA ASP A 1073 -41.26 66.41 -37.66
C ASP A 1073 -39.70 66.25 -37.57
N GLN A 1074 -38.99 66.94 -38.48
CA GLN A 1074 -37.55 67.21 -38.64
C GLN A 1074 -36.76 67.55 -37.33
N SER A 1075 -35.42 67.49 -37.22
CA SER A 1075 -34.33 67.95 -38.12
C SER A 1075 -32.97 67.36 -37.67
N SER A 1076 -32.03 66.96 -38.56
CA SER A 1076 -30.86 67.70 -39.13
C SER A 1076 -29.70 68.00 -38.15
N ALA A 1077 -28.40 68.04 -38.52
CA ALA A 1077 -27.63 67.53 -39.69
C ALA A 1077 -26.10 67.77 -39.46
N TYR A 1078 -25.24 67.35 -40.42
CA TYR A 1078 -23.80 67.67 -40.59
C TYR A 1078 -22.82 66.97 -39.61
N ASP A 1079 -21.63 66.44 -39.94
CA ASP A 1079 -20.66 66.42 -41.08
C ASP A 1079 -19.28 66.94 -40.57
N ALA A 1080 -18.10 66.58 -41.10
CA ALA A 1080 -17.66 65.50 -42.00
C ALA A 1080 -16.10 65.46 -42.06
N SER A 1081 -15.53 64.77 -43.07
CA SER A 1081 -14.15 64.80 -43.60
C SER A 1081 -13.09 63.90 -42.95
N SER A 1082 -12.13 63.30 -43.70
CA SER A 1082 -12.08 62.96 -45.14
C SER A 1082 -10.86 62.08 -45.51
N CYS A 1083 -11.04 61.13 -46.45
CA CYS A 1083 -10.03 60.54 -47.38
C CYS A 1083 -8.79 59.80 -46.79
N GLY A 1084 -8.18 58.81 -47.48
CA GLY A 1084 -8.59 58.11 -48.71
C GLY A 1084 -7.44 57.33 -49.40
N TYR A 1085 -7.81 56.50 -50.39
CA TYR A 1085 -6.98 55.76 -51.38
C TYR A 1085 -6.27 54.42 -51.03
N ASP A 1086 -6.22 53.59 -52.07
CA ASP A 1086 -5.70 52.22 -52.26
C ASP A 1086 -5.28 52.10 -53.76
N PRO A 1087 -4.29 51.28 -54.17
CA PRO A 1087 -4.66 50.01 -54.86
C PRO A 1087 -3.66 48.83 -54.69
N GLY A 1088 -4.20 47.60 -54.59
CA GLY A 1088 -3.41 46.34 -54.56
C GLY A 1088 -3.34 45.54 -55.88
N MET A 1089 -2.96 44.25 -55.77
CA MET A 1089 -3.07 43.17 -56.78
C MET A 1089 -3.06 41.80 -56.04
N HIS A 1090 -4.05 40.90 -56.24
CA HIS A 1090 -4.08 39.74 -57.17
C HIS A 1090 -3.01 38.65 -56.87
N GLN A 1091 -3.25 37.33 -56.87
CA GLN A 1091 -4.38 36.43 -57.25
C GLN A 1091 -4.09 35.00 -56.68
N GLU A 1092 -4.99 34.00 -56.52
CA GLU A 1092 -6.46 33.89 -56.51
C GLU A 1092 -6.93 32.54 -55.88
N LEU A 1093 -8.26 32.36 -55.72
CA LEU A 1093 -9.08 31.12 -55.62
C LEU A 1093 -8.86 30.02 -54.55
N SER A 1094 -9.99 29.69 -53.89
CA SER A 1094 -10.28 28.57 -52.97
C SER A 1094 -10.98 27.41 -53.74
N PRO A 1095 -11.47 26.31 -53.11
CA PRO A 1095 -11.38 25.91 -51.69
C PRO A 1095 -10.79 24.52 -51.39
#